data_AF-A0A7J4S3Q8-F1
#
_entry.id   AF-A0A7J4S3Q8-F1
#
_cell.length_a   1.000
_cell.length_b   1.000
_cell.length_c   1.000
_cell.angle_alpha   90.00
_cell.angle_beta   90.00
_cell.angle_gamma   90.00
#
_symmetry.space_group_name_H-M   'P 1'
#
loop_
_entity.id
_entity.type
_entity.pdbx_description
1 polymer ?
#
loop_
_entity_poly.entity_id
_entity_poly.type
_entity_poly.pdbx_seq_one_letter_code
_entity_poly.pdbx_strand_id
1 'polypeptide(L)'
;ALHRAFAEAEARGVDAKAARRFAEVARDAYQRHDLGGLEKAIDSAHEELRKSEREEVMRTIERVEFTLTVGEQRGADLSEASKRLEDAIVATKANEHRRALDLTAQAQANAETTLQKFIADRVTTLRNALPHVADDVGDLKAIILRADAGLASRDFEGAFKSLDEGTQFVEQRTRATAEKLISSLGLTIQLEVDLGLGTEAEEPLFRELNASLTAGRIADVLASRDRVQALLEAASEKLLAQVRARIAQAQGLRIDVGDMTDYVNRAQLAVSVQNFAEGLPLLKEAGDRASRATALYRQAHDALSSAAAFIADARKRNVDVAKVVETLVDAKKAFERLDYTQTIELSARAKAETEKLTVLYSSAQKILSNKERMEVASRLGIDAPHLRETAAEAKEAMKAKDYDRALALASRADGEFGSLIREKIAALLTTSESIVGAVEGVNLATVNEETIRAHQALEAGEFSRATDLALHLRDTLEHLKKQGEEADAAIKRVGELVADAEAMNLEVRSTAALLEKAERAYKMGHFEEAMDHAAQAEVEVSRERDQGIAAMMQRFEDSIGRAKRDGTDTRSAERLFERSREFFRAKKYRQALATALQSEAEAERVALQQGMAAQAVATIEGKLKSLGRPAPSVDRVAEEARRALAGGDYVKALDLAIRASDTLADFRAAFEEAQEVRVRATALRQTAREIGAEAEKLDKFVQEGDDALAMGDVESAKASFSQCLEWGIGLLRAQLRESLSKADELVATCRRLDIDSTPALNKLSEARTQIDAENFGVAHACIRDGQAVAQKALGARLNKTLAEAAENVAHAKKLGSDARSAEELLRQANDQVARGEYLAALDAVGRAVERVESAKVVEKRFIDLTFKAETTIRNGKKYGIDMRAAERRLSESMEARRRDMAEGIKAAEDAYRLAWDAVEAFAPNLKGSLEVGPAQLNEPVDATLTLENVGKGLAKDVRIRVLGDAEAEGVPEITAIRAHGKEVVKFRLKMTEPGSIPLAVQLVSHRVFDDKEYVQETIAQVEVAETPQERPRKLLANLESRCPICKGAIKKGFKVLQCSCGRDFHELCASRVGRCPVCFRPLGNPAE
;
A
#
# COMPACT_ATOMS: atom_id res chain seq x y z
N ALA A 1 -58.46 -88.20 6.03
CA ALA A 1 -57.72 -87.09 6.69
C ALA A 1 -56.42 -86.78 5.96
N LEU A 2 -55.48 -87.74 5.83
CA LEU A 2 -54.18 -87.55 5.17
C LEU A 2 -54.25 -86.99 3.72
N HIS A 3 -55.12 -87.51 2.85
CA HIS A 3 -55.30 -86.94 1.49
C HIS A 3 -55.78 -85.49 1.48
N ARG A 4 -56.64 -85.11 2.44
CA ARG A 4 -57.09 -83.72 2.62
C ARG A 4 -55.92 -82.84 3.09
N ALA A 5 -55.08 -83.37 3.99
CA ALA A 5 -53.87 -82.68 4.42
C ALA A 5 -52.87 -82.44 3.27
N PHE A 6 -52.73 -83.36 2.31
CA PHE A 6 -51.95 -83.12 1.10
C PHE A 6 -52.54 -82.04 0.20
N ALA A 7 -53.85 -82.06 -0.04
CA ALA A 7 -54.51 -81.04 -0.85
C ALA A 7 -54.39 -79.64 -0.22
N GLU A 8 -54.51 -79.55 1.10
CA GLU A 8 -54.37 -78.29 1.85
C GLU A 8 -52.92 -77.76 1.87
N ALA A 9 -51.91 -78.65 1.86
CA ALA A 9 -50.50 -78.28 1.80
C ALA A 9 -50.07 -77.88 0.37
N GLU A 10 -50.52 -78.62 -0.65
CA GLU A 10 -50.27 -78.29 -2.07
C GLU A 10 -50.95 -76.97 -2.47
N ALA A 11 -52.14 -76.67 -1.93
CA ALA A 11 -52.80 -75.38 -2.10
C ALA A 11 -51.98 -74.20 -1.55
N ARG A 12 -51.02 -74.47 -0.66
CA ARG A 12 -50.08 -73.50 -0.08
C ARG A 12 -48.67 -73.59 -0.68
N GLY A 13 -48.50 -74.32 -1.78
CA GLY A 13 -47.24 -74.43 -2.51
C GLY A 13 -46.26 -75.50 -1.99
N VAL A 14 -46.66 -76.32 -1.02
CA VAL A 14 -45.79 -77.36 -0.44
C VAL A 14 -45.70 -78.58 -1.36
N ASP A 15 -44.48 -79.05 -1.67
CA ASP A 15 -44.28 -80.28 -2.44
C ASP A 15 -44.56 -81.54 -1.59
N ALA A 16 -45.78 -82.07 -1.72
CA ALA A 16 -46.20 -83.27 -0.99
C ALA A 16 -45.76 -84.60 -1.65
N LYS A 17 -44.95 -84.60 -2.73
CA LYS A 17 -44.56 -85.82 -3.46
C LYS A 17 -43.88 -86.86 -2.58
N ALA A 18 -42.95 -86.44 -1.70
CA ALA A 18 -42.24 -87.34 -0.80
C ALA A 18 -43.19 -87.98 0.22
N ALA A 19 -44.08 -87.18 0.81
CA ALA A 19 -45.09 -87.65 1.76
C ALA A 19 -46.14 -88.57 1.12
N ARG A 20 -46.49 -88.37 -0.17
CA ARG A 20 -47.40 -89.25 -0.93
C ARG A 20 -46.85 -90.66 -1.15
N ARG A 21 -45.52 -90.82 -1.30
CA ARG A 21 -44.89 -92.15 -1.41
C ARG A 21 -45.17 -93.00 -0.16
N PHE A 22 -45.14 -92.40 1.03
CA PHE A 22 -45.50 -93.10 2.27
C PHE A 22 -47.01 -93.38 2.36
N ALA A 23 -47.87 -92.55 1.78
CA ALA A 23 -49.30 -92.84 1.68
C ALA A 23 -49.62 -93.99 0.71
N GLU A 24 -48.81 -94.18 -0.35
CA GLU A 24 -48.88 -95.36 -1.22
C GLU A 24 -48.43 -96.62 -0.47
N VAL A 25 -47.34 -96.54 0.29
CA VAL A 25 -46.89 -97.63 1.19
C VAL A 25 -47.96 -97.98 2.24
N ALA A 26 -48.65 -96.98 2.79
CA ALA A 26 -49.78 -97.18 3.70
C ALA A 26 -50.95 -97.89 3.00
N ARG A 27 -51.28 -97.51 1.75
CA ARG A 27 -52.33 -98.18 0.95
C ARG A 27 -51.98 -99.64 0.68
N ASP A 28 -50.73 -99.94 0.36
CA ASP A 28 -50.24 -101.30 0.14
C ASP A 28 -50.27 -102.14 1.43
N ALA A 29 -49.88 -101.57 2.58
CA ALA A 29 -49.95 -102.23 3.90
C ALA A 29 -51.40 -102.56 4.30
N TYR A 30 -52.35 -101.65 4.02
CA TYR A 30 -53.79 -101.87 4.24
C TYR A 30 -54.32 -103.05 3.40
N GLN A 31 -53.92 -103.13 2.12
CA GLN A 31 -54.32 -104.24 1.24
C GLN A 31 -53.77 -105.59 1.69
N ARG A 32 -52.62 -105.60 2.39
CA ARG A 32 -51.99 -106.81 2.97
C ARG A 32 -52.48 -107.13 4.39
N HIS A 33 -53.42 -106.36 4.94
CA HIS A 33 -53.91 -106.47 6.32
C HIS A 33 -52.82 -106.32 7.41
N ASP A 34 -51.71 -105.64 7.11
CA ASP A 34 -50.67 -105.31 8.10
C ASP A 34 -51.00 -103.98 8.80
N LEU A 35 -51.69 -104.08 9.94
CA LEU A 35 -52.11 -102.91 10.72
C LEU A 35 -50.92 -102.13 11.33
N GLY A 36 -49.83 -102.83 11.70
CA GLY A 36 -48.65 -102.19 12.29
C GLY A 36 -47.80 -101.45 11.26
N GLY A 37 -47.71 -101.98 10.04
CA GLY A 37 -47.09 -101.31 8.90
C GLY A 37 -47.92 -100.12 8.39
N LEU A 38 -49.25 -100.23 8.42
CA LEU A 38 -50.17 -99.15 8.06
C LEU A 38 -50.02 -97.92 8.95
N GLU A 39 -50.02 -98.10 10.28
CA GLU A 39 -49.91 -97.00 11.24
C GLU A 39 -48.56 -96.27 11.09
N LYS A 40 -47.45 -97.03 11.01
CA LYS A 40 -46.11 -96.46 10.77
C LYS A 40 -46.00 -95.70 9.45
N ALA A 41 -46.63 -96.18 8.38
CA ALA A 41 -46.59 -95.51 7.08
C ALA A 41 -47.44 -94.23 7.06
N ILE A 42 -48.57 -94.20 7.79
CA ILE A 42 -49.37 -92.99 7.97
C ILE A 42 -48.62 -91.94 8.80
N ASP A 43 -47.97 -92.35 9.90
CA ASP A 43 -47.16 -91.45 10.73
C ASP A 43 -45.98 -90.89 9.95
N SER A 44 -45.26 -91.74 9.19
CA SER A 44 -44.16 -91.32 8.32
C SER A 44 -44.63 -90.35 7.23
N ALA A 45 -45.83 -90.55 6.68
CA ALA A 45 -46.41 -89.63 5.70
C ALA A 45 -46.77 -88.27 6.31
N HIS A 46 -47.27 -88.24 7.55
CA HIS A 46 -47.55 -86.99 8.27
C HIS A 46 -46.27 -86.26 8.67
N GLU A 47 -45.22 -86.99 9.07
CA GLU A 47 -43.93 -86.41 9.46
C GLU A 47 -43.17 -85.83 8.26
N GLU A 48 -43.13 -86.54 7.14
CA GLU A 48 -42.52 -86.01 5.90
C GLU A 48 -43.31 -84.81 5.37
N LEU A 49 -44.65 -84.81 5.47
CA LEU A 49 -45.46 -83.66 5.09
C LEU A 49 -45.15 -82.43 5.95
N ARG A 50 -45.01 -82.59 7.27
CA ARG A 50 -44.63 -81.49 8.19
C ARG A 50 -43.23 -80.96 7.87
N LYS A 51 -42.31 -81.83 7.49
CA LYS A 51 -40.96 -81.43 7.07
C LYS A 51 -41.00 -80.59 5.79
N SER A 52 -41.75 -81.02 4.77
CA SER A 52 -41.96 -80.24 3.54
C SER A 52 -42.67 -78.91 3.81
N GLU A 53 -43.69 -78.90 4.69
CA GLU A 53 -44.37 -77.67 5.13
C GLU A 53 -43.38 -76.71 5.80
N ARG A 54 -42.49 -77.20 6.67
CA ARG A 54 -41.46 -76.40 7.33
C ARG A 54 -40.41 -75.85 6.36
N GLU A 55 -39.93 -76.66 5.42
CA GLU A 55 -38.97 -76.22 4.39
C GLU A 55 -39.56 -75.13 3.49
N GLU A 56 -40.84 -75.25 3.13
CA GLU A 56 -41.53 -74.24 2.34
C GLU A 56 -41.72 -72.93 3.13
N VAL A 57 -42.11 -73.02 4.42
CA VAL A 57 -42.22 -71.85 5.30
C VAL A 57 -40.90 -71.09 5.41
N MET A 58 -39.77 -71.79 5.60
CA MET A 58 -38.46 -71.11 5.69
C MET A 58 -38.11 -70.42 4.38
N ARG A 59 -38.36 -71.07 3.23
CA ARG A 59 -38.15 -70.47 1.90
C ARG A 59 -39.03 -69.25 1.66
N THR A 60 -40.29 -69.27 2.09
CA THR A 60 -41.19 -68.11 1.94
C THR A 60 -40.82 -66.97 2.88
N ILE A 61 -40.39 -67.26 4.12
CA ILE A 61 -39.87 -66.26 5.05
C ILE A 61 -38.66 -65.54 4.43
N GLU A 62 -37.65 -66.28 3.95
CA GLU A 62 -36.45 -65.68 3.34
C GLU A 62 -36.78 -64.79 2.13
N ARG A 63 -37.74 -65.22 1.29
CA ARG A 63 -38.18 -64.45 0.12
C ARG A 63 -38.88 -63.14 0.53
N VAL A 64 -39.72 -63.19 1.56
CA VAL A 64 -40.43 -62.02 2.07
C VAL A 64 -39.45 -61.07 2.78
N GLU A 65 -38.54 -61.59 3.59
CA GLU A 65 -37.44 -60.82 4.21
C GLU A 65 -36.59 -60.07 3.18
N PHE A 66 -36.22 -60.72 2.07
CA PHE A 66 -35.49 -60.07 0.99
C PHE A 66 -36.28 -58.91 0.39
N THR A 67 -37.56 -59.14 0.07
CA THR A 67 -38.43 -58.12 -0.51
C THR A 67 -38.61 -56.93 0.43
N LEU A 68 -38.79 -57.21 1.72
CA LEU A 68 -38.91 -56.18 2.76
C LEU A 68 -37.62 -55.37 2.90
N THR A 69 -36.47 -56.05 2.95
CA THR A 69 -35.16 -55.41 3.07
C THR A 69 -34.89 -54.47 1.90
N VAL A 70 -35.19 -54.89 0.67
CA VAL A 70 -35.03 -54.07 -0.53
C VAL A 70 -35.93 -52.83 -0.47
N GLY A 71 -37.15 -52.95 0.06
CA GLY A 71 -38.07 -51.84 0.23
C GLY A 71 -37.68 -50.85 1.32
N GLU A 72 -37.35 -51.35 2.52
CA GLU A 72 -37.02 -50.55 3.70
C GLU A 72 -35.73 -49.75 3.47
N GLN A 73 -34.71 -50.35 2.85
CA GLN A 73 -33.47 -49.64 2.46
C GLN A 73 -33.73 -48.44 1.54
N ARG A 74 -34.85 -48.45 0.80
CA ARG A 74 -35.22 -47.40 -0.15
C ARG A 74 -36.30 -46.46 0.37
N GLY A 75 -36.65 -46.59 1.66
CA GLY A 75 -37.54 -45.68 2.37
C GLY A 75 -39.03 -45.98 2.21
N ALA A 76 -39.41 -47.18 1.75
CA ALA A 76 -40.81 -47.60 1.75
C ALA A 76 -41.25 -48.00 3.17
N ASP A 77 -42.42 -47.53 3.62
CA ASP A 77 -43.00 -47.94 4.91
C ASP A 77 -43.60 -49.34 4.80
N LEU A 78 -42.87 -50.33 5.31
CA LEU A 78 -43.27 -51.74 5.26
C LEU A 78 -43.63 -52.30 6.64
N SER A 79 -43.88 -51.43 7.61
CA SER A 79 -44.09 -51.79 9.02
C SER A 79 -45.20 -52.83 9.24
N GLU A 80 -46.29 -52.78 8.47
CA GLU A 80 -47.38 -53.76 8.57
C GLU A 80 -46.99 -55.13 8.00
N ALA A 81 -46.25 -55.16 6.88
CA ALA A 81 -45.77 -56.40 6.29
C ALA A 81 -44.68 -57.06 7.15
N SER A 82 -43.80 -56.26 7.77
CA SER A 82 -42.79 -56.72 8.72
C SER A 82 -43.43 -57.32 9.99
N LYS A 83 -44.48 -56.73 10.56
CA LYS A 83 -45.24 -57.32 11.68
C LYS A 83 -45.85 -58.68 11.32
N ARG A 84 -46.44 -58.82 10.13
CA ARG A 84 -47.03 -60.09 9.68
C ARG A 84 -45.98 -61.18 9.47
N LEU A 85 -44.78 -60.79 9.03
CA LEU A 85 -43.65 -61.70 8.93
C LEU A 85 -43.15 -62.13 10.32
N GLU A 86 -43.07 -61.22 11.29
CA GLU A 86 -42.76 -61.56 12.69
C GLU A 86 -43.75 -62.57 13.26
N ASP A 87 -45.06 -62.35 13.05
CA ASP A 87 -46.11 -63.29 13.44
C ASP A 87 -45.94 -64.66 12.76
N ALA A 88 -45.50 -64.69 11.50
CA ALA A 88 -45.21 -65.93 10.78
C ALA A 88 -44.00 -66.67 11.37
N ILE A 89 -42.95 -65.95 11.76
CA ILE A 89 -41.78 -66.52 12.44
C ILE A 89 -42.18 -67.11 13.80
N VAL A 90 -43.04 -66.43 14.56
CA VAL A 90 -43.58 -66.93 15.83
C VAL A 90 -44.41 -68.21 15.60
N ALA A 91 -45.30 -68.22 14.61
CA ALA A 91 -46.08 -69.42 14.25
C ALA A 91 -45.19 -70.60 13.82
N THR A 92 -44.08 -70.32 13.13
CA THR A 92 -43.09 -71.33 12.74
C THR A 92 -42.40 -71.95 13.96
N LYS A 93 -42.03 -71.14 14.95
CA LYS A 93 -41.45 -71.60 16.23
C LYS A 93 -42.44 -72.45 17.05
N ALA A 94 -43.73 -72.21 16.91
CA ALA A 94 -44.80 -72.99 17.54
C ALA A 94 -45.15 -74.29 16.80
N ASN A 95 -44.44 -74.63 15.71
CA ASN A 95 -44.76 -75.74 14.79
C ASN A 95 -46.14 -75.63 14.09
N GLU A 96 -46.71 -74.42 14.00
CA GLU A 96 -47.95 -74.13 13.27
C GLU A 96 -47.64 -73.78 11.79
N HIS A 97 -46.97 -74.67 11.06
CA HIS A 97 -46.40 -74.38 9.73
C HIS A 97 -47.43 -73.88 8.70
N ARG A 98 -48.66 -74.40 8.70
CA ARG A 98 -49.72 -73.95 7.79
C ARG A 98 -50.16 -72.51 8.05
N ARG A 99 -50.23 -72.12 9.33
CA ARG A 99 -50.55 -70.75 9.73
C ARG A 99 -49.39 -69.81 9.37
N ALA A 100 -48.15 -70.26 9.50
CA ALA A 100 -46.97 -69.51 9.06
C ALA A 100 -46.96 -69.30 7.52
N LEU A 101 -47.39 -70.28 6.71
CA LEU A 101 -47.57 -70.09 5.27
C LEU A 101 -48.64 -69.05 4.94
N ASP A 102 -49.77 -69.07 5.66
CA ASP A 102 -50.84 -68.09 5.45
C ASP A 102 -50.39 -66.66 5.85
N LEU A 103 -49.64 -66.52 6.95
CA LEU A 103 -49.09 -65.24 7.41
C LEU A 103 -47.96 -64.72 6.51
N THR A 104 -47.06 -65.59 6.01
CA THR A 104 -46.03 -65.18 5.03
C THR A 104 -46.63 -64.76 3.70
N ALA A 105 -47.69 -65.44 3.22
CA ALA A 105 -48.39 -65.02 2.01
C ALA A 105 -49.04 -63.64 2.17
N GLN A 106 -49.62 -63.35 3.33
CA GLN A 106 -50.17 -62.02 3.65
C GLN A 106 -49.07 -60.96 3.76
N ALA A 107 -47.97 -61.25 4.45
CA ALA A 107 -46.82 -60.36 4.54
C ALA A 107 -46.25 -60.04 3.14
N GLN A 108 -46.14 -61.04 2.27
CA GLN A 108 -45.71 -60.86 0.89
C GLN A 108 -46.68 -59.97 0.10
N ALA A 109 -47.98 -60.25 0.14
CA ALA A 109 -48.97 -59.47 -0.60
C ALA A 109 -49.02 -58.00 -0.15
N ASN A 110 -48.90 -57.76 1.15
CA ASN A 110 -48.84 -56.41 1.71
C ASN A 110 -47.55 -55.69 1.26
N ALA A 111 -46.39 -56.34 1.36
CA ALA A 111 -45.13 -55.78 0.92
C ALA A 111 -45.13 -55.42 -0.57
N GLU A 112 -45.59 -56.34 -1.42
CA GLU A 112 -45.67 -56.12 -2.87
C GLU A 112 -46.61 -54.95 -3.21
N THR A 113 -47.77 -54.85 -2.54
CA THR A 113 -48.74 -53.78 -2.79
C THR A 113 -48.19 -52.40 -2.40
N THR A 114 -47.54 -52.31 -1.24
CA THR A 114 -46.94 -51.05 -0.78
C THR A 114 -45.77 -50.63 -1.66
N LEU A 115 -44.92 -51.57 -2.07
CA LEU A 115 -43.82 -51.30 -2.99
C LEU A 115 -44.31 -50.86 -4.38
N GLN A 116 -45.39 -51.47 -4.88
CA GLN A 116 -45.98 -51.06 -6.15
C GLN A 116 -46.45 -49.61 -6.13
N LYS A 117 -47.14 -49.18 -5.07
CA LYS A 117 -47.57 -47.80 -4.89
C LYS A 117 -46.37 -46.85 -4.78
N PHE A 118 -45.40 -47.19 -3.92
CA PHE A 118 -44.21 -46.37 -3.69
C PHE A 118 -43.38 -46.14 -4.96
N ILE A 119 -43.18 -47.18 -5.77
CA ILE A 119 -42.46 -47.08 -7.05
C ILE A 119 -43.26 -46.25 -8.06
N ALA A 120 -44.58 -46.46 -8.17
CA ALA A 120 -45.43 -45.69 -9.07
C ALA A 120 -45.40 -44.18 -8.79
N ASP A 121 -45.39 -43.78 -7.51
CA ASP A 121 -45.29 -42.37 -7.10
C ASP A 121 -43.93 -41.76 -7.47
N ARG A 122 -42.83 -42.52 -7.37
CA ARG A 122 -41.52 -42.06 -7.82
C ARG A 122 -41.42 -41.98 -9.34
N VAL A 123 -42.06 -42.89 -10.07
CA VAL A 123 -42.15 -42.81 -11.54
C VAL A 123 -42.92 -41.55 -11.97
N THR A 124 -44.03 -41.21 -11.31
CA THR A 124 -44.77 -39.98 -11.62
C THR A 124 -43.96 -38.72 -11.32
N THR A 125 -43.15 -38.73 -10.25
CA THR A 125 -42.20 -37.65 -9.95
C THR A 125 -41.20 -37.44 -11.10
N LEU A 126 -40.62 -38.52 -11.64
CA LEU A 126 -39.72 -38.44 -12.81
C LEU A 126 -40.44 -37.95 -14.08
N ARG A 127 -41.71 -38.34 -14.29
CA ARG A 127 -42.52 -37.82 -15.40
C ARG A 127 -42.75 -36.31 -15.29
N ASN A 128 -43.00 -35.80 -14.08
CA ASN A 128 -43.16 -34.36 -13.86
C ASN A 128 -41.87 -33.57 -14.09
N ALA A 129 -40.70 -34.22 -14.03
CA ALA A 129 -39.42 -33.59 -14.33
C ALA A 129 -39.10 -33.47 -15.83
N LEU A 130 -39.85 -34.14 -16.72
CA LEU A 130 -39.62 -34.13 -18.18
C LEU A 130 -39.50 -32.72 -18.80
N PRO A 131 -40.31 -31.71 -18.43
CA PRO A 131 -40.20 -30.36 -18.99
C PRO A 131 -38.90 -29.64 -18.63
N HIS A 132 -38.20 -30.07 -17.58
CA HIS A 132 -37.02 -29.42 -17.04
C HIS A 132 -35.70 -30.00 -17.59
N VAL A 133 -35.78 -31.07 -18.39
CA VAL A 133 -34.63 -31.76 -18.99
C VAL A 133 -34.73 -31.66 -20.52
N ALA A 134 -34.57 -30.43 -21.04
CA ALA A 134 -34.94 -30.08 -22.41
C ALA A 134 -34.20 -30.85 -23.51
N ASP A 135 -32.90 -31.15 -23.33
CA ASP A 135 -32.04 -31.67 -24.40
C ASP A 135 -32.07 -33.21 -24.51
N ASP A 136 -32.49 -33.94 -23.46
CA ASP A 136 -32.35 -35.42 -23.38
C ASP A 136 -33.61 -36.11 -22.86
N VAL A 137 -34.78 -35.57 -23.22
CA VAL A 137 -36.12 -36.10 -22.85
C VAL A 137 -36.26 -37.59 -23.24
N GLY A 138 -35.60 -38.02 -24.31
CA GLY A 138 -35.63 -39.41 -24.79
C GLY A 138 -35.05 -40.42 -23.80
N ASP A 139 -33.91 -40.09 -23.19
CA ASP A 139 -33.22 -40.98 -22.26
C ASP A 139 -33.99 -41.13 -20.95
N LEU A 140 -34.53 -40.03 -20.42
CA LEU A 140 -35.38 -40.07 -19.22
C LEU A 140 -36.66 -40.88 -19.47
N LYS A 141 -37.27 -40.78 -20.66
CA LYS A 141 -38.42 -41.62 -21.05
C LYS A 141 -38.04 -43.10 -21.10
N ALA A 142 -36.87 -43.45 -21.63
CA ALA A 142 -36.39 -44.83 -21.66
C ALA A 142 -36.16 -45.40 -20.25
N ILE A 143 -35.63 -44.59 -19.33
CA ILE A 143 -35.47 -44.96 -17.92
C ILE A 143 -36.84 -45.18 -17.24
N ILE A 144 -37.79 -44.27 -17.45
CA ILE A 144 -39.17 -44.40 -16.94
C ILE A 144 -39.82 -45.69 -17.45
N LEU A 145 -39.67 -46.00 -18.74
CA LEU A 145 -40.21 -47.24 -19.32
C LEU A 145 -39.59 -48.51 -18.71
N ARG A 146 -38.28 -48.50 -18.38
CA ARG A 146 -37.63 -49.61 -17.67
C ARG A 146 -38.16 -49.77 -16.24
N ALA A 147 -38.40 -48.66 -15.54
CA ALA A 147 -39.00 -48.68 -14.21
C ALA A 147 -40.45 -49.21 -14.23
N ASP A 148 -41.27 -48.77 -15.19
CA ASP A 148 -42.63 -49.28 -15.41
C ASP A 148 -42.64 -50.78 -15.75
N ALA A 149 -41.69 -51.24 -16.57
CA ALA A 149 -41.56 -52.65 -16.94
C ALA A 149 -41.18 -53.52 -15.73
N GLY A 150 -40.23 -53.08 -14.90
CA GLY A 150 -39.85 -53.77 -13.65
C GLY A 150 -41.01 -53.84 -12.66
N LEU A 151 -41.79 -52.76 -12.56
CA LEU A 151 -43.02 -52.72 -11.76
C LEU A 151 -44.05 -53.76 -12.23
N ALA A 152 -44.27 -53.87 -13.54
CA ALA A 152 -45.21 -54.83 -14.13
C ALA A 152 -44.78 -56.30 -13.95
N SER A 153 -43.47 -56.58 -13.96
CA SER A 153 -42.92 -57.93 -13.76
C SER A 153 -42.69 -58.31 -12.29
N ARG A 154 -43.02 -57.43 -11.34
CA ARG A 154 -42.70 -57.57 -9.90
C ARG A 154 -41.19 -57.70 -9.61
N ASP A 155 -40.36 -57.14 -10.48
CA ASP A 155 -38.92 -56.97 -10.25
C ASP A 155 -38.66 -55.62 -9.57
N PHE A 156 -38.87 -55.58 -8.25
CA PHE A 156 -38.74 -54.34 -7.47
C PHE A 156 -37.30 -53.82 -7.41
N GLU A 157 -36.31 -54.71 -7.41
CA GLU A 157 -34.89 -54.31 -7.40
C GLU A 157 -34.50 -53.62 -8.72
N GLY A 158 -34.91 -54.18 -9.86
CA GLY A 158 -34.69 -53.57 -11.17
C GLY A 158 -35.44 -52.24 -11.35
N ALA A 159 -36.66 -52.15 -10.81
CA ALA A 159 -37.45 -50.92 -10.81
C ALA A 159 -36.79 -49.81 -9.97
N PHE A 160 -36.30 -50.12 -8.76
CA PHE A 160 -35.59 -49.14 -7.92
C PHE A 160 -34.27 -48.67 -8.54
N LYS A 161 -33.49 -49.57 -9.15
CA LYS A 161 -32.27 -49.18 -9.89
C LYS A 161 -32.58 -48.20 -11.02
N SER A 162 -33.64 -48.48 -11.79
CA SER A 162 -34.08 -47.57 -12.87
C SER A 162 -34.56 -46.21 -12.32
N LEU A 163 -35.23 -46.19 -11.17
CA LEU A 163 -35.65 -44.96 -10.51
C LEU A 163 -34.48 -44.11 -9.98
N ASP A 164 -33.45 -44.75 -9.42
CA ASP A 164 -32.23 -44.05 -8.98
C ASP A 164 -31.50 -43.45 -10.18
N GLU A 165 -31.33 -44.23 -11.26
CA GLU A 165 -30.74 -43.77 -12.52
C GLU A 165 -31.49 -42.53 -13.04
N GLY A 166 -32.84 -42.57 -13.02
CA GLY A 166 -33.67 -41.46 -13.47
C GLY A 166 -33.57 -40.23 -12.57
N THR A 167 -33.51 -40.42 -11.25
CA THR A 167 -33.40 -39.31 -10.29
C THR A 167 -32.05 -38.62 -10.44
N GLN A 168 -30.95 -39.38 -10.51
CA GLN A 168 -29.61 -38.83 -10.75
C GLN A 168 -29.50 -38.13 -12.10
N PHE A 169 -30.13 -38.69 -13.14
CA PHE A 169 -30.15 -38.08 -14.47
C PHE A 169 -30.81 -36.69 -14.45
N VAL A 170 -31.97 -36.56 -13.79
CA VAL A 170 -32.68 -35.28 -13.63
C VAL A 170 -31.84 -34.28 -12.83
N GLU A 171 -31.25 -34.69 -11.71
CA GLU A 171 -30.40 -33.82 -10.88
C GLU A 171 -29.18 -33.30 -11.64
N GLN A 172 -28.48 -34.17 -12.38
CA GLN A 172 -27.31 -33.77 -13.18
C GLN A 172 -27.68 -32.76 -14.27
N ARG A 173 -28.80 -32.97 -14.97
CA ARG A 173 -29.21 -32.10 -16.08
C ARG A 173 -29.77 -30.76 -15.63
N THR A 174 -30.55 -30.75 -14.56
CA THR A 174 -31.04 -29.50 -13.96
C THR A 174 -29.89 -28.66 -13.40
N ARG A 175 -28.91 -29.29 -12.74
CA ARG A 175 -27.67 -28.63 -12.31
C ARG A 175 -26.87 -28.04 -13.47
N ALA A 176 -26.62 -28.83 -14.52
CA ALA A 176 -25.88 -28.35 -15.69
C ALA A 176 -26.57 -27.15 -16.37
N THR A 177 -27.90 -27.13 -16.39
CA THR A 177 -28.70 -26.01 -16.92
C THR A 177 -28.54 -24.75 -16.06
N ALA A 178 -28.58 -24.90 -14.73
CA ALA A 178 -28.33 -23.80 -13.79
C ALA A 178 -26.90 -23.23 -13.92
N GLU A 179 -25.89 -24.11 -14.05
CA GLU A 179 -24.50 -23.72 -14.27
C GLU A 179 -24.31 -22.95 -15.59
N LYS A 180 -24.97 -23.38 -16.68
CA LYS A 180 -24.95 -22.66 -17.97
C LYS A 180 -25.53 -21.25 -17.89
N LEU A 181 -26.64 -21.06 -17.17
CA LEU A 181 -27.28 -19.74 -16.99
C LEU A 181 -26.36 -18.78 -16.23
N ILE A 182 -25.78 -19.24 -15.12
CA ILE A 182 -24.85 -18.45 -14.30
C ILE A 182 -23.58 -18.14 -15.10
N SER A 183 -23.04 -19.11 -15.84
CA SER A 183 -21.86 -18.91 -16.68
C SER A 183 -22.09 -17.86 -17.78
N SER A 184 -23.26 -17.87 -18.42
CA SER A 184 -23.61 -16.88 -19.45
C SER A 184 -23.71 -15.46 -18.86
N LEU A 185 -24.27 -15.33 -17.66
CA LEU A 185 -24.33 -14.06 -16.94
C LEU A 185 -22.94 -13.56 -16.50
N GLY A 186 -22.08 -14.47 -16.03
CA GLY A 186 -20.69 -14.14 -15.70
C GLY A 186 -19.85 -13.70 -16.91
N LEU A 187 -20.01 -14.37 -18.06
CA LEU A 187 -19.35 -13.97 -19.31
C LEU A 187 -19.82 -12.59 -19.79
N THR A 188 -21.11 -12.28 -19.60
CA THR A 188 -21.67 -10.96 -19.93
C THR A 188 -21.02 -9.85 -19.10
N ILE A 189 -20.94 -10.03 -17.77
CA ILE A 189 -20.27 -9.08 -16.86
C ILE A 189 -18.82 -8.87 -17.28
N GLN A 190 -18.09 -9.95 -17.59
CA GLN A 190 -16.71 -9.84 -18.04
C GLN A 190 -16.59 -9.01 -19.33
N LEU A 191 -17.47 -9.24 -20.30
CA LEU A 191 -17.49 -8.50 -21.55
C LEU A 191 -17.83 -7.03 -21.36
N GLU A 192 -18.79 -6.72 -20.48
CA GLU A 192 -19.13 -5.34 -20.15
C GLU A 192 -17.93 -4.60 -19.54
N VAL A 193 -17.18 -5.24 -18.63
CA VAL A 193 -15.95 -4.67 -18.05
C VAL A 193 -14.86 -4.45 -19.11
N ASP A 194 -14.57 -5.45 -19.94
CA ASP A 194 -13.55 -5.38 -21.01
C ASP A 194 -13.88 -4.27 -22.04
N LEU A 195 -15.16 -3.95 -22.19
CA LEU A 195 -15.67 -2.92 -23.07
C LEU A 195 -15.88 -1.55 -22.40
N GLY A 196 -15.73 -1.46 -21.07
CA GLY A 196 -15.91 -0.24 -20.28
C GLY A 196 -17.37 0.16 -20.06
N LEU A 197 -18.28 -0.82 -20.04
CA LEU A 197 -19.71 -0.67 -19.77
C LEU A 197 -20.01 -0.98 -18.28
N GLY A 198 -21.10 -0.44 -17.74
CA GLY A 198 -21.49 -0.65 -16.35
C GLY A 198 -22.26 -1.97 -16.14
N THR A 199 -21.96 -2.67 -15.03
CA THR A 199 -22.46 -4.02 -14.67
C THR A 199 -23.56 -4.02 -13.61
N GLU A 200 -24.18 -2.85 -13.36
CA GLU A 200 -25.03 -2.60 -12.18
C GLU A 200 -26.30 -3.46 -12.15
N ALA A 201 -26.79 -3.95 -13.30
CA ALA A 201 -28.03 -4.73 -13.38
C ALA A 201 -27.79 -6.25 -13.29
N GLU A 202 -26.66 -6.73 -13.81
CA GLU A 202 -26.32 -8.13 -14.00
C GLU A 202 -25.61 -8.71 -12.76
N GLU A 203 -24.77 -7.89 -12.10
CA GLU A 203 -23.91 -8.32 -11.00
C GLU A 203 -24.66 -8.71 -9.70
N PRO A 204 -25.71 -8.00 -9.26
CA PRO A 204 -26.50 -8.43 -8.10
C PRO A 204 -27.17 -9.79 -8.31
N LEU A 205 -27.75 -9.98 -9.50
CA LEU A 205 -28.43 -11.24 -9.84
C LEU A 205 -27.43 -12.39 -9.98
N PHE A 206 -26.24 -12.14 -10.56
CA PHE A 206 -25.17 -13.15 -10.62
C PHE A 206 -24.76 -13.64 -9.24
N ARG A 207 -24.57 -12.72 -8.28
CA ARG A 207 -24.19 -13.07 -6.91
C ARG A 207 -25.30 -13.86 -6.20
N GLU A 208 -26.55 -13.45 -6.37
CA GLU A 208 -27.71 -14.15 -5.80
C GLU A 208 -27.81 -15.60 -6.31
N LEU A 209 -27.78 -15.78 -7.64
CA LEU A 209 -27.93 -17.11 -8.26
C LEU A 209 -26.73 -18.02 -7.99
N ASN A 210 -25.51 -17.46 -7.99
CA ASN A 210 -24.31 -18.22 -7.65
C ASN A 210 -24.34 -18.68 -6.19
N ALA A 211 -24.80 -17.84 -5.26
CA ALA A 211 -25.01 -18.24 -3.87
C ALA A 211 -26.04 -19.39 -3.76
N SER A 212 -27.16 -19.31 -4.48
CA SER A 212 -28.16 -20.39 -4.51
C SER A 212 -27.63 -21.69 -5.11
N LEU A 213 -26.80 -21.64 -6.17
CA LEU A 213 -26.14 -22.81 -6.73
C LEU A 213 -25.16 -23.45 -5.73
N THR A 214 -24.32 -22.65 -5.07
CA THR A 214 -23.36 -23.16 -4.06
C THR A 214 -24.05 -23.77 -2.83
N ALA A 215 -25.23 -23.26 -2.47
CA ALA A 215 -26.06 -23.79 -1.40
C ALA A 215 -26.86 -25.05 -1.81
N GLY A 216 -26.71 -25.55 -3.05
CA GLY A 216 -27.44 -26.71 -3.57
C GLY A 216 -28.92 -26.44 -3.92
N ARG A 217 -29.36 -25.18 -3.91
CA ARG A 217 -30.73 -24.78 -4.22
C ARG A 217 -30.92 -24.56 -5.73
N ILE A 218 -30.85 -25.65 -6.49
CA ILE A 218 -30.95 -25.62 -7.97
C ILE A 218 -32.31 -25.10 -8.43
N ALA A 219 -33.39 -25.40 -7.69
CA ALA A 219 -34.74 -24.95 -8.01
C ALA A 219 -34.86 -23.41 -8.05
N ASP A 220 -34.22 -22.70 -7.11
CA ASP A 220 -34.24 -21.23 -7.04
C ASP A 220 -33.55 -20.60 -8.26
N VAL A 221 -32.48 -21.25 -8.75
CA VAL A 221 -31.76 -20.80 -9.95
C VAL A 221 -32.63 -20.99 -11.20
N LEU A 222 -33.31 -22.13 -11.33
CA LEU A 222 -34.20 -22.41 -12.45
C LEU A 222 -35.45 -21.53 -12.44
N ALA A 223 -35.97 -21.17 -11.26
CA ALA A 223 -37.10 -20.24 -11.12
C ALA A 223 -36.77 -18.83 -11.62
N SER A 224 -35.48 -18.45 -11.64
CA SER A 224 -35.02 -17.15 -12.10
C SER A 224 -34.64 -17.12 -13.59
N ARG A 225 -34.86 -18.23 -14.32
CA ARG A 225 -34.48 -18.38 -15.74
C ARG A 225 -34.96 -17.22 -16.63
N ASP A 226 -36.24 -16.88 -16.55
CA ASP A 226 -36.82 -15.86 -17.43
C ASP A 226 -36.23 -14.46 -17.15
N ARG A 227 -35.94 -14.17 -15.88
CA ARG A 227 -35.27 -12.92 -15.48
C ARG A 227 -33.85 -12.84 -16.00
N VAL A 228 -33.12 -13.96 -15.94
CA VAL A 228 -31.76 -14.07 -16.49
C VAL A 228 -31.79 -13.89 -18.00
N GLN A 229 -32.72 -14.53 -18.72
CA GLN A 229 -32.82 -14.40 -20.17
C GLN A 229 -33.11 -12.95 -20.61
N ALA A 230 -34.04 -12.26 -19.95
CA ALA A 230 -34.35 -10.86 -20.27
C ALA A 230 -33.13 -9.92 -20.06
N LEU A 231 -32.34 -10.15 -19.01
CA LEU A 231 -31.11 -9.39 -18.78
C LEU A 231 -30.03 -9.70 -19.82
N LEU A 232 -29.86 -10.98 -20.17
CA LEU A 232 -28.90 -11.40 -21.19
C LEU A 232 -29.24 -10.83 -22.58
N GLU A 233 -30.52 -10.70 -22.94
CA GLU A 233 -30.95 -10.03 -24.18
C GLU A 233 -30.53 -8.56 -24.18
N ALA A 234 -30.90 -7.81 -23.14
CA ALA A 234 -30.58 -6.39 -23.02
C ALA A 234 -29.06 -6.13 -23.01
N ALA A 235 -28.30 -6.96 -22.30
CA ALA A 235 -26.84 -6.84 -22.25
C ALA A 235 -26.20 -7.21 -23.60
N SER A 236 -26.68 -8.25 -24.27
CA SER A 236 -26.18 -8.67 -25.60
C SER A 236 -26.35 -7.56 -26.65
N GLU A 237 -27.46 -6.81 -26.63
CA GLU A 237 -27.67 -5.67 -27.52
C GLU A 237 -26.66 -4.53 -27.28
N LYS A 238 -26.40 -4.19 -26.01
CA LYS A 238 -25.39 -3.20 -25.64
C LYS A 238 -23.99 -3.63 -26.11
N LEU A 239 -23.63 -4.89 -25.85
CA LEU A 239 -22.35 -5.48 -26.25
C LEU A 239 -22.18 -5.47 -27.79
N LEU A 240 -23.23 -5.84 -28.52
CA LEU A 240 -23.27 -5.79 -30.00
C LEU A 240 -22.98 -4.38 -30.53
N ALA A 241 -23.61 -3.36 -29.96
CA ALA A 241 -23.41 -1.96 -30.38
C ALA A 241 -21.95 -1.51 -30.15
N GLN A 242 -21.39 -1.85 -28.98
CA GLN A 242 -20.05 -1.44 -28.61
C GLN A 242 -18.96 -2.15 -29.43
N VAL A 243 -19.12 -3.46 -29.69
CA VAL A 243 -18.21 -4.22 -30.56
C VAL A 243 -18.25 -3.67 -31.99
N ARG A 244 -19.44 -3.33 -32.51
CA ARG A 244 -19.56 -2.66 -33.82
C ARG A 244 -18.85 -1.32 -33.88
N ALA A 245 -18.91 -0.52 -32.82
CA ALA A 245 -18.19 0.74 -32.75
C ALA A 245 -16.66 0.54 -32.81
N ARG A 246 -16.12 -0.47 -32.11
CA ARG A 246 -14.70 -0.83 -32.19
C ARG A 246 -14.29 -1.31 -33.58
N ILE A 247 -15.14 -2.11 -34.23
CA ILE A 247 -14.89 -2.54 -35.62
C ILE A 247 -14.90 -1.35 -36.58
N ALA A 248 -15.85 -0.42 -36.43
CA ALA A 248 -15.89 0.80 -37.23
C ALA A 248 -14.64 1.66 -37.03
N GLN A 249 -14.09 1.72 -35.80
CA GLN A 249 -12.81 2.37 -35.54
C GLN A 249 -11.65 1.68 -36.27
N ALA A 250 -11.59 0.35 -36.23
CA ALA A 250 -10.59 -0.42 -36.97
C ALA A 250 -10.69 -0.17 -38.49
N GLN A 251 -11.92 -0.12 -39.02
CA GLN A 251 -12.19 0.20 -40.42
C GLN A 251 -11.74 1.62 -40.79
N GLY A 252 -11.93 2.60 -39.90
CA GLY A 252 -11.44 3.97 -40.06
C GLY A 252 -9.91 4.05 -40.17
N LEU A 253 -9.19 3.10 -39.57
CA LEU A 253 -7.74 2.93 -39.67
C LEU A 253 -7.31 2.06 -40.87
N ARG A 254 -8.23 1.73 -41.79
CA ARG A 254 -8.01 0.86 -42.96
C ARG A 254 -7.56 -0.57 -42.61
N ILE A 255 -7.89 -1.06 -41.43
CA ILE A 255 -7.66 -2.45 -41.02
C ILE A 255 -8.74 -3.33 -41.68
N ASP A 256 -8.38 -4.54 -42.13
CA ASP A 256 -9.36 -5.51 -42.60
C ASP A 256 -10.26 -5.99 -41.44
N VAL A 257 -11.56 -5.83 -41.63
CA VAL A 257 -12.59 -6.15 -40.63
C VAL A 257 -13.50 -7.29 -41.08
N GLY A 258 -13.24 -7.92 -42.23
CA GLY A 258 -14.10 -8.96 -42.82
C GLY A 258 -14.45 -10.07 -41.82
N ASP A 259 -13.42 -10.70 -41.25
CA ASP A 259 -13.59 -11.74 -40.24
C ASP A 259 -14.34 -11.22 -39.01
N MET A 260 -13.95 -10.05 -38.47
CA MET A 260 -14.58 -9.46 -37.28
C MET A 260 -16.08 -9.23 -37.49
N THR A 261 -16.46 -8.82 -38.71
CA THR A 261 -17.85 -8.59 -39.10
C THR A 261 -18.63 -9.90 -39.20
N ASP A 262 -18.01 -10.98 -39.71
CA ASP A 262 -18.61 -12.32 -39.74
C ASP A 262 -18.92 -12.84 -38.31
N TYR A 263 -17.98 -12.69 -37.38
CA TYR A 263 -18.19 -13.05 -35.97
C TYR A 263 -19.36 -12.30 -35.34
N VAL A 264 -19.48 -10.98 -35.60
CA VAL A 264 -20.61 -10.17 -35.10
C VAL A 264 -21.94 -10.62 -35.71
N ASN A 265 -21.97 -10.95 -37.00
CA ASN A 265 -23.19 -11.40 -37.66
C ASN A 265 -23.65 -12.76 -37.14
N ARG A 266 -22.71 -13.71 -36.95
CA ARG A 266 -23.00 -15.02 -36.34
C ARG A 266 -23.45 -14.89 -34.89
N ALA A 267 -22.80 -14.00 -34.12
CA ALA A 267 -23.22 -13.69 -32.77
C ALA A 267 -24.64 -13.14 -32.71
N GLN A 268 -24.98 -12.20 -33.60
CA GLN A 268 -26.33 -11.64 -33.68
C GLN A 268 -27.37 -12.72 -33.99
N LEU A 269 -27.06 -13.65 -34.89
CA LEU A 269 -27.95 -14.76 -35.22
C LEU A 269 -28.18 -15.67 -34.00
N ALA A 270 -27.11 -16.02 -33.27
CA ALA A 270 -27.19 -16.84 -32.06
C ALA A 270 -27.97 -16.15 -30.93
N VAL A 271 -27.75 -14.86 -30.72
CA VAL A 271 -28.50 -14.05 -29.73
C VAL A 271 -29.99 -13.98 -30.11
N SER A 272 -30.32 -13.85 -31.40
CA SER A 272 -31.73 -13.77 -31.85
C SER A 272 -32.55 -15.03 -31.58
N VAL A 273 -31.89 -16.20 -31.47
CA VAL A 273 -32.51 -17.48 -31.08
C VAL A 273 -32.31 -17.79 -29.59
N GLN A 274 -31.97 -16.79 -28.78
CA GLN A 274 -31.70 -16.88 -27.34
C GLN A 274 -30.55 -17.85 -26.96
N ASN A 275 -29.63 -18.14 -27.90
CA ASN A 275 -28.44 -18.94 -27.63
C ASN A 275 -27.26 -18.04 -27.20
N PHE A 276 -27.36 -17.49 -25.99
CA PHE A 276 -26.33 -16.61 -25.42
C PHE A 276 -24.99 -17.32 -25.18
N ALA A 277 -25.02 -18.62 -24.93
CA ALA A 277 -23.83 -19.45 -24.72
C ALA A 277 -22.91 -19.48 -25.95
N GLU A 278 -23.48 -19.37 -27.16
CA GLU A 278 -22.71 -19.26 -28.41
C GLU A 278 -22.52 -17.81 -28.85
N GLY A 279 -23.53 -16.95 -28.66
CA GLY A 279 -23.49 -15.56 -29.11
C GLY A 279 -22.46 -14.69 -28.39
N LEU A 280 -22.39 -14.76 -27.06
CA LEU A 280 -21.48 -13.91 -26.27
C LEU A 280 -19.99 -14.21 -26.53
N PRO A 281 -19.52 -15.48 -26.63
CA PRO A 281 -18.14 -15.76 -27.02
C PRO A 281 -17.76 -15.23 -28.40
N LEU A 282 -18.68 -15.25 -29.37
CA LEU A 282 -18.43 -14.71 -30.70
C LEU A 282 -18.27 -13.18 -30.67
N LEU A 283 -19.04 -12.47 -29.84
CA LEU A 283 -18.86 -11.02 -29.61
C LEU A 283 -17.52 -10.72 -28.96
N LYS A 284 -17.10 -11.53 -27.98
CA LYS A 284 -15.79 -11.41 -27.34
C LYS A 284 -14.66 -11.51 -28.37
N GLU A 285 -14.67 -12.56 -29.18
CA GLU A 285 -13.61 -12.79 -30.15
C GLU A 285 -13.55 -11.66 -31.19
N ALA A 286 -14.70 -11.14 -31.65
CA ALA A 286 -14.75 -10.00 -32.55
C ALA A 286 -14.16 -8.73 -31.91
N GLY A 287 -14.57 -8.43 -30.67
CA GLY A 287 -14.07 -7.27 -29.92
C GLY A 287 -12.57 -7.34 -29.64
N ASP A 288 -12.07 -8.51 -29.24
CA ASP A 288 -10.66 -8.75 -28.96
C ASP A 288 -9.80 -8.62 -30.23
N ARG A 289 -10.26 -9.16 -31.36
CA ARG A 289 -9.57 -8.98 -32.64
C ARG A 289 -9.51 -7.51 -33.07
N ALA A 290 -10.61 -6.76 -32.93
CA ALA A 290 -10.63 -5.34 -33.24
C ALA A 290 -9.66 -4.54 -32.35
N SER A 291 -9.64 -4.82 -31.04
CA SER A 291 -8.70 -4.19 -30.10
C SER A 291 -7.24 -4.53 -30.39
N ARG A 292 -6.92 -5.80 -30.67
CA ARG A 292 -5.55 -6.22 -31.01
C ARG A 292 -5.05 -5.55 -32.28
N ALA A 293 -5.87 -5.52 -33.33
CA ALA A 293 -5.49 -4.94 -34.61
C ALA A 293 -5.27 -3.41 -34.51
N THR A 294 -6.15 -2.71 -33.79
CA THR A 294 -6.01 -1.25 -33.57
C THR A 294 -4.80 -0.90 -32.70
N ALA A 295 -4.47 -1.72 -31.69
CA ALA A 295 -3.27 -1.55 -30.88
C ALA A 295 -1.99 -1.74 -31.72
N LEU A 296 -1.95 -2.79 -32.53
CA LEU A 296 -0.81 -3.08 -33.41
C LEU A 296 -0.57 -1.96 -34.43
N TYR A 297 -1.63 -1.40 -35.02
CA TYR A 297 -1.55 -0.22 -35.88
C TYR A 297 -0.88 0.96 -35.18
N ARG A 298 -1.32 1.31 -33.96
CA ARG A 298 -0.77 2.45 -33.20
C ARG A 298 0.70 2.24 -32.89
N GLN A 299 1.07 1.03 -32.45
CA GLN A 299 2.45 0.69 -32.16
C GLN A 299 3.35 0.83 -33.39
N ALA A 300 2.90 0.36 -34.55
CA ALA A 300 3.63 0.51 -35.81
C ALA A 300 3.76 1.97 -36.25
N HIS A 301 2.70 2.76 -36.11
CA HIS A 301 2.72 4.18 -36.41
C HIS A 301 3.72 4.95 -35.53
N ASP A 302 3.70 4.68 -34.22
CA ASP A 302 4.60 5.35 -33.27
C ASP A 302 6.06 4.94 -33.47
N ALA A 303 6.31 3.65 -33.75
CA ALA A 303 7.64 3.17 -34.09
C ALA A 303 8.20 3.85 -35.35
N LEU A 304 7.38 3.97 -36.40
CA LEU A 304 7.76 4.63 -37.66
C LEU A 304 8.04 6.13 -37.44
N SER A 305 7.16 6.82 -36.70
CA SER A 305 7.32 8.24 -36.37
C SER A 305 8.57 8.50 -35.53
N SER A 306 8.81 7.67 -34.51
CA SER A 306 10.01 7.77 -33.65
C SER A 306 11.31 7.57 -34.44
N ALA A 307 11.36 6.54 -35.30
CA ALA A 307 12.51 6.29 -36.16
C ALA A 307 12.77 7.47 -37.11
N ALA A 308 11.72 8.04 -37.72
CA ALA A 308 11.83 9.21 -38.58
C ALA A 308 12.39 10.44 -37.84
N ALA A 309 11.93 10.71 -36.62
CA ALA A 309 12.44 11.81 -35.79
C ALA A 309 13.93 11.63 -35.44
N PHE A 310 14.33 10.42 -35.04
CA PHE A 310 15.72 10.10 -34.72
C PHE A 310 16.66 10.32 -35.93
N ILE A 311 16.24 9.87 -37.11
CA ILE A 311 16.99 10.06 -38.35
C ILE A 311 17.11 11.54 -38.71
N ALA A 312 16.05 12.33 -38.52
CA ALA A 312 16.08 13.77 -38.76
C ALA A 312 17.07 14.49 -37.85
N ASP A 313 17.14 14.13 -36.57
CA ASP A 313 18.10 14.71 -35.62
C ASP A 313 19.55 14.29 -35.89
N ALA A 314 19.79 13.04 -36.29
CA ALA A 314 21.11 12.60 -36.74
C ALA A 314 21.58 13.37 -37.98
N ARG A 315 20.67 13.64 -38.92
CA ARG A 315 20.95 14.45 -40.12
C ARG A 315 21.31 15.90 -39.78
N LYS A 316 20.65 16.53 -38.79
CA LYS A 316 21.02 17.87 -38.30
C LYS A 316 22.44 17.92 -37.73
N ARG A 317 22.94 16.80 -37.19
CA ARG A 317 24.30 16.64 -36.66
C ARG A 317 25.32 16.22 -37.73
N ASN A 318 24.97 16.34 -39.02
CA ASN A 318 25.80 15.97 -40.16
C ASN A 318 26.23 14.49 -40.20
N VAL A 319 25.45 13.59 -39.60
CA VAL A 319 25.67 12.14 -39.72
C VAL A 319 25.11 11.65 -41.06
N ASP A 320 25.88 10.87 -41.83
CA ASP A 320 25.39 10.25 -43.07
C ASP A 320 24.42 9.10 -42.75
N VAL A 321 23.13 9.35 -43.00
CA VAL A 321 22.02 8.43 -42.73
C VAL A 321 21.37 7.90 -44.01
N ALA A 322 22.00 8.03 -45.18
CA ALA A 322 21.38 7.70 -46.48
C ALA A 322 20.82 6.27 -46.52
N LYS A 323 21.61 5.27 -46.11
CA LYS A 323 21.18 3.85 -46.05
C LYS A 323 20.08 3.60 -45.02
N VAL A 324 20.07 4.37 -43.94
CA VAL A 324 19.08 4.22 -42.88
C VAL A 324 17.73 4.81 -43.28
N VAL A 325 17.75 5.87 -44.09
CA VAL A 325 16.54 6.43 -44.73
C VAL A 325 15.91 5.40 -45.68
N GLU A 326 16.70 4.59 -46.41
CA GLU A 326 16.16 3.51 -47.24
C GLU A 326 15.39 2.48 -46.39
N THR A 327 15.96 2.04 -45.26
CA THR A 327 15.28 1.13 -44.32
C THR A 327 13.99 1.73 -43.75
N LEU A 328 13.97 3.03 -43.44
CA LEU A 328 12.76 3.74 -42.99
C LEU A 328 11.70 3.84 -44.10
N VAL A 329 12.12 4.04 -45.35
CA VAL A 329 11.21 4.04 -46.51
C VAL A 329 10.59 2.67 -46.69
N ASP A 330 11.34 1.59 -46.50
CA ASP A 330 10.81 0.23 -46.55
C ASP A 330 9.85 -0.05 -45.37
N ALA A 331 10.13 0.47 -44.18
CA ALA A 331 9.19 0.44 -43.05
C ALA A 331 7.88 1.16 -43.40
N LYS A 332 7.97 2.33 -44.05
CA LYS A 332 6.78 3.07 -44.51
C LYS A 332 5.97 2.29 -45.56
N LYS A 333 6.64 1.63 -46.52
CA LYS A 333 5.96 0.76 -47.50
C LYS A 333 5.27 -0.42 -46.83
N ALA A 334 5.90 -1.04 -45.83
CA ALA A 334 5.29 -2.11 -45.04
C ALA A 334 4.03 -1.61 -44.32
N PHE A 335 4.08 -0.40 -43.76
CA PHE A 335 2.94 0.23 -43.09
C PHE A 335 1.78 0.49 -44.07
N GLU A 336 2.08 0.99 -45.28
CA GLU A 336 1.10 1.21 -46.34
C GLU A 336 0.47 -0.10 -46.86
N ARG A 337 1.19 -1.23 -46.75
CA ARG A 337 0.69 -2.58 -47.05
C ARG A 337 -0.03 -3.25 -45.87
N LEU A 338 -0.21 -2.53 -44.76
CA LEU A 338 -0.83 -3.03 -43.52
C LEU A 338 -0.02 -4.13 -42.80
N ASP A 339 1.26 -4.31 -43.15
CA ASP A 339 2.17 -5.20 -42.42
C ASP A 339 2.82 -4.43 -41.26
N TYR A 340 2.05 -4.29 -40.19
CA TYR A 340 2.44 -3.55 -39.00
C TYR A 340 3.60 -4.21 -38.25
N THR A 341 3.67 -5.54 -38.27
CA THR A 341 4.77 -6.31 -37.68
C THR A 341 6.10 -5.99 -38.35
N GLN A 342 6.15 -6.08 -39.68
CA GLN A 342 7.35 -5.75 -40.45
C GLN A 342 7.70 -4.26 -40.32
N THR A 343 6.69 -3.37 -40.23
CA THR A 343 6.91 -1.94 -39.98
C THR A 343 7.66 -1.69 -38.68
N ILE A 344 7.25 -2.33 -37.58
CA ILE A 344 7.88 -2.18 -36.26
C ILE A 344 9.34 -2.64 -36.32
N GLU A 345 9.60 -3.81 -36.91
CA GLU A 345 10.95 -4.37 -37.04
C GLU A 345 11.87 -3.47 -37.86
N LEU A 346 11.43 -3.02 -39.03
CA LEU A 346 12.22 -2.16 -39.91
C LEU A 346 12.46 -0.77 -39.27
N SER A 347 11.46 -0.22 -38.59
CA SER A 347 11.60 1.06 -37.87
C SER A 347 12.59 0.96 -36.70
N ALA A 348 12.51 -0.13 -35.93
CA ALA A 348 13.45 -0.39 -34.83
C ALA A 348 14.88 -0.58 -35.35
N ARG A 349 15.05 -1.32 -36.45
CA ARG A 349 16.35 -1.49 -37.12
C ARG A 349 16.91 -0.17 -37.60
N ALA A 350 16.11 0.66 -38.27
CA ALA A 350 16.53 1.97 -38.75
C ALA A 350 16.98 2.87 -37.57
N LYS A 351 16.24 2.86 -36.46
CA LYS A 351 16.63 3.59 -35.26
C LYS A 351 17.98 3.11 -34.68
N ALA A 352 18.15 1.79 -34.50
CA ALA A 352 19.38 1.22 -33.95
C ALA A 352 20.61 1.48 -34.84
N GLU A 353 20.45 1.44 -36.18
CA GLU A 353 21.52 1.79 -37.12
C GLU A 353 21.86 3.29 -37.05
N THR A 354 20.86 4.16 -36.89
CA THR A 354 21.06 5.62 -36.69
C THR A 354 21.85 5.93 -35.43
N GLU A 355 21.52 5.26 -34.32
CA GLU A 355 22.20 5.43 -33.03
C GLU A 355 23.69 5.05 -33.16
N LYS A 356 23.99 3.88 -33.76
CA LYS A 356 25.37 3.44 -34.01
C LYS A 356 26.18 4.45 -34.83
N LEU A 357 25.60 4.99 -35.91
CA LEU A 357 26.26 5.99 -36.74
C LEU A 357 26.48 7.32 -35.99
N THR A 358 25.54 7.71 -35.14
CA THR A 358 25.66 8.92 -34.31
C THR A 358 26.77 8.80 -33.28
N VAL A 359 26.89 7.65 -32.61
CA VAL A 359 27.97 7.37 -31.65
C VAL A 359 29.32 7.38 -32.37
N LEU A 360 29.43 6.71 -33.52
CA LEU A 360 30.65 6.68 -34.34
C LEU A 360 31.11 8.09 -34.75
N TYR A 361 30.20 8.94 -35.23
CA TYR A 361 30.59 10.28 -35.68
C TYR A 361 30.98 11.18 -34.50
N SER A 362 30.24 11.08 -33.38
CA SER A 362 30.51 11.84 -32.16
C SER A 362 31.85 11.44 -31.52
N SER A 363 32.18 10.14 -31.51
CA SER A 363 33.46 9.65 -30.98
C SER A 363 34.63 10.10 -31.84
N ALA A 364 34.49 10.06 -33.18
CA ALA A 364 35.49 10.59 -34.10
C ALA A 364 35.75 12.10 -33.87
N GLN A 365 34.69 12.89 -33.71
CA GLN A 365 34.80 14.32 -33.45
C GLN A 365 35.50 14.62 -32.11
N LYS A 366 35.17 13.88 -31.06
CA LYS A 366 35.81 14.03 -29.74
C LYS A 366 37.28 13.61 -29.75
N ILE A 367 37.64 12.56 -30.48
CA ILE A 367 39.05 12.16 -30.65
C ILE A 367 39.87 13.26 -31.37
N LEU A 368 39.28 13.94 -32.36
CA LEU A 368 39.92 15.08 -33.02
C LEU A 368 40.12 16.26 -32.05
N SER A 369 39.08 16.62 -31.29
CA SER A 369 39.15 17.65 -30.24
C SER A 369 40.23 17.35 -29.19
N ASN A 370 40.37 16.09 -28.77
CA ASN A 370 41.43 15.67 -27.84
C ASN A 370 42.83 15.92 -28.41
N LYS A 371 43.02 15.70 -29.72
CA LYS A 371 44.30 15.96 -30.37
C LYS A 371 44.65 17.44 -30.33
N GLU A 372 43.69 18.31 -30.67
CA GLU A 372 43.84 19.76 -30.62
C GLU A 372 44.14 20.25 -29.19
N ARG A 373 43.38 19.75 -28.20
CA ARG A 373 43.61 20.11 -26.79
C ARG A 373 44.94 19.61 -26.25
N MET A 374 45.39 18.44 -26.67
CA MET A 374 46.71 17.93 -26.30
C MET A 374 47.84 18.82 -26.83
N GLU A 375 47.69 19.37 -28.05
CA GLU A 375 48.64 20.32 -28.62
C GLU A 375 48.66 21.64 -27.83
N VAL A 376 47.49 22.19 -27.50
CA VAL A 376 47.37 23.40 -26.66
C VAL A 376 47.95 23.17 -25.26
N ALA A 377 47.64 22.04 -24.62
CA ALA A 377 48.17 21.67 -23.31
C ALA A 377 49.70 21.58 -23.32
N SER A 378 50.29 21.04 -24.39
CA SER A 378 51.74 20.99 -24.57
C SER A 378 52.35 22.39 -24.67
N ARG A 379 51.71 23.32 -25.38
CA ARG A 379 52.18 24.71 -25.51
C ARG A 379 52.13 25.48 -24.18
N LEU A 380 51.20 25.11 -23.30
CA LEU A 380 51.06 25.67 -21.95
C LEU A 380 51.95 24.99 -20.89
N GLY A 381 52.73 23.97 -21.28
CA GLY A 381 53.59 23.21 -20.37
C GLY A 381 52.83 22.31 -19.39
N ILE A 382 51.60 21.89 -19.72
CA ILE A 382 50.81 20.96 -18.91
C ILE A 382 51.26 19.54 -19.23
N ASP A 383 51.89 18.85 -18.26
CA ASP A 383 52.26 17.45 -18.41
C ASP A 383 51.21 16.52 -17.77
N ALA A 384 50.39 15.92 -18.61
CA ALA A 384 49.31 15.00 -18.22
C ALA A 384 49.45 13.65 -18.94
N PRO A 385 50.41 12.78 -18.53
CA PRO A 385 50.67 11.51 -19.21
C PRO A 385 49.46 10.57 -19.22
N HIS A 386 48.70 10.52 -18.12
CA HIS A 386 47.49 9.71 -17.99
C HIS A 386 46.38 10.13 -18.99
N LEU A 387 46.26 11.42 -19.33
CA LEU A 387 45.29 11.88 -20.32
C LEU A 387 45.72 11.54 -21.75
N ARG A 388 47.03 11.54 -22.03
CA ARG A 388 47.57 11.08 -23.32
C ARG A 388 47.30 9.60 -23.52
N GLU A 389 47.50 8.78 -22.49
CA GLU A 389 47.15 7.36 -22.50
C GLU A 389 45.64 7.15 -22.71
N THR A 390 44.79 7.87 -21.96
CA THR A 390 43.33 7.78 -22.10
C THR A 390 42.85 8.18 -23.52
N ALA A 391 43.44 9.22 -24.11
CA ALA A 391 43.14 9.61 -25.49
C ALA A 391 43.64 8.58 -26.52
N ALA A 392 44.77 7.92 -26.26
CA ALA A 392 45.27 6.83 -27.09
C ALA A 392 44.36 5.58 -26.99
N GLU A 393 43.93 5.21 -25.79
CA GLU A 393 42.95 4.13 -25.57
C GLU A 393 41.62 4.41 -26.27
N ALA A 394 41.15 5.65 -26.27
CA ALA A 394 39.95 6.05 -27.02
C ALA A 394 40.12 5.81 -28.53
N LYS A 395 41.32 6.09 -29.07
CA LYS A 395 41.66 5.83 -30.47
C LYS A 395 41.76 4.34 -30.80
N GLU A 396 42.32 3.54 -29.89
CA GLU A 396 42.38 2.08 -30.06
C GLU A 396 40.99 1.44 -29.96
N ALA A 397 40.15 1.89 -29.03
CA ALA A 397 38.74 1.47 -28.95
C ALA A 397 37.98 1.81 -30.25
N MET A 398 38.25 2.98 -30.84
CA MET A 398 37.67 3.37 -32.13
C MET A 398 38.10 2.44 -33.27
N LYS A 399 39.38 2.04 -33.33
CA LYS A 399 39.87 1.06 -34.31
C LYS A 399 39.28 -0.34 -34.09
N ALA A 400 39.07 -0.71 -32.83
CA ALA A 400 38.43 -1.98 -32.45
C ALA A 400 36.91 -2.00 -32.71
N LYS A 401 36.33 -0.90 -33.21
CA LYS A 401 34.90 -0.70 -33.46
C LYS A 401 34.03 -0.69 -32.19
N ASP A 402 34.65 -0.50 -31.03
CA ASP A 402 33.96 -0.30 -29.76
C ASP A 402 33.67 1.20 -29.57
N TYR A 403 32.66 1.69 -30.29
CA TYR A 403 32.39 3.12 -30.42
C TYR A 403 31.86 3.76 -29.14
N ASP A 404 31.13 3.02 -28.32
CA ASP A 404 30.62 3.49 -27.02
C ASP A 404 31.77 3.71 -26.04
N ARG A 405 32.69 2.74 -25.94
CA ARG A 405 33.91 2.88 -25.12
C ARG A 405 34.80 3.99 -25.66
N ALA A 406 34.96 4.10 -26.98
CA ALA A 406 35.72 5.18 -27.60
C ALA A 406 35.13 6.56 -27.27
N LEU A 407 33.80 6.72 -27.34
CA LEU A 407 33.13 7.98 -27.00
C LEU A 407 33.30 8.35 -25.52
N ALA A 408 33.17 7.37 -24.62
CA ALA A 408 33.31 7.58 -23.18
C ALA A 408 34.74 8.03 -22.82
N LEU A 409 35.76 7.30 -23.29
CA LEU A 409 37.16 7.64 -23.06
C LEU A 409 37.53 8.98 -23.72
N ALA A 410 37.08 9.21 -24.95
CA ALA A 410 37.34 10.46 -25.65
C ALA A 410 36.68 11.65 -24.93
N SER A 411 35.44 11.55 -24.50
CA SER A 411 34.72 12.63 -23.80
C SER A 411 35.32 12.93 -22.43
N ARG A 412 35.78 11.91 -21.71
CA ARG A 412 36.47 12.07 -20.43
C ARG A 412 37.78 12.84 -20.59
N ALA A 413 38.65 12.39 -21.50
CA ALA A 413 39.89 13.09 -21.80
C ALA A 413 39.63 14.51 -22.30
N ASP A 414 38.60 14.73 -23.13
CA ASP A 414 38.22 16.04 -23.66
C ASP A 414 37.88 17.01 -22.50
N GLY A 415 37.03 16.57 -21.56
CA GLY A 415 36.64 17.34 -20.39
C GLY A 415 37.82 17.68 -19.47
N GLU A 416 38.63 16.69 -19.12
CA GLU A 416 39.79 16.86 -18.22
C GLU A 416 40.89 17.72 -18.86
N PHE A 417 41.17 17.58 -20.17
CA PHE A 417 42.05 18.52 -20.88
C PHE A 417 41.49 19.94 -20.86
N GLY A 418 40.19 20.10 -21.10
CA GLY A 418 39.53 21.41 -21.12
C GLY A 418 39.59 22.14 -19.76
N SER A 419 39.47 21.43 -18.64
CA SER A 419 39.60 22.02 -17.31
C SER A 419 41.03 22.46 -17.01
N LEU A 420 42.02 21.60 -17.27
CA LEU A 420 43.43 21.91 -17.00
C LEU A 420 43.93 23.09 -17.85
N ILE A 421 43.57 23.11 -19.14
CA ILE A 421 43.90 24.22 -20.04
C ILE A 421 43.26 25.51 -19.54
N ARG A 422 41.98 25.47 -19.14
CA ARG A 422 41.26 26.65 -18.63
C ARG A 422 41.89 27.21 -17.37
N GLU A 423 42.20 26.34 -16.41
CA GLU A 423 42.85 26.73 -15.15
C GLU A 423 44.23 27.36 -15.41
N LYS A 424 45.02 26.76 -16.30
CA LYS A 424 46.35 27.27 -16.63
C LYS A 424 46.30 28.62 -17.34
N ILE A 425 45.39 28.81 -18.30
CA ILE A 425 45.20 30.11 -18.99
C ILE A 425 44.71 31.17 -17.99
N ALA A 426 43.74 30.84 -17.13
CA ALA A 426 43.26 31.76 -16.10
C ALA A 426 44.39 32.19 -15.15
N ALA A 427 45.21 31.24 -14.68
CA ALA A 427 46.38 31.55 -13.86
C ALA A 427 47.40 32.45 -14.59
N LEU A 428 47.64 32.22 -15.89
CA LEU A 428 48.51 33.09 -16.70
C LEU A 428 47.93 34.51 -16.84
N LEU A 429 46.62 34.66 -16.99
CA LEU A 429 45.96 35.97 -17.05
C LEU A 429 46.01 36.69 -15.70
N THR A 430 45.72 36.00 -14.59
CA THR A 430 45.81 36.59 -13.24
C THR A 430 47.23 37.00 -12.86
N THR A 431 48.23 36.20 -13.23
CA THR A 431 49.64 36.58 -13.02
C THR A 431 50.03 37.79 -13.87
N SER A 432 49.54 37.86 -15.11
CA SER A 432 49.71 39.02 -15.99
C SER A 432 49.06 40.28 -15.39
N GLU A 433 47.82 40.19 -14.88
CA GLU A 433 47.12 41.29 -14.19
C GLU A 433 47.86 41.76 -12.92
N SER A 434 48.44 40.83 -12.16
CA SER A 434 49.25 41.19 -10.98
C SER A 434 50.53 41.93 -11.34
N ILE A 435 51.16 41.62 -12.48
CA ILE A 435 52.37 42.33 -12.96
C ILE A 435 52.01 43.77 -13.32
N VAL A 436 50.84 43.98 -13.92
CA VAL A 436 50.34 45.32 -14.30
C VAL A 436 50.11 46.21 -13.08
N GLY A 437 49.64 45.65 -11.96
CA GLY A 437 49.48 46.40 -10.71
C GLY A 437 50.79 46.75 -10.01
N ALA A 438 51.90 46.07 -10.33
CA ALA A 438 53.19 46.25 -9.67
C ALA A 438 54.10 47.30 -10.34
N VAL A 439 53.85 47.64 -11.61
CA VAL A 439 54.67 48.60 -12.36
C VAL A 439 53.92 49.93 -12.51
N GLU A 440 54.35 50.96 -11.79
CA GLU A 440 53.77 52.31 -11.89
C GLU A 440 54.04 52.92 -13.28
N GLY A 441 52.99 53.46 -13.92
CA GLY A 441 53.09 54.20 -15.19
C GLY A 441 52.74 53.43 -16.46
N VAL A 442 52.45 52.12 -16.40
CA VAL A 442 52.04 51.34 -17.59
C VAL A 442 50.65 51.78 -18.08
N ASN A 443 50.51 51.98 -19.40
CA ASN A 443 49.21 52.31 -20.01
C ASN A 443 48.22 51.14 -19.88
N LEU A 444 47.34 51.24 -18.89
CA LEU A 444 46.36 50.20 -18.54
C LEU A 444 45.34 49.92 -19.66
N ALA A 445 45.13 50.85 -20.60
CA ALA A 445 44.05 50.73 -21.58
C ALA A 445 44.29 49.62 -22.63
N THR A 446 45.51 49.54 -23.19
CA THR A 446 45.86 48.56 -24.22
C THR A 446 45.98 47.15 -23.64
N VAL A 447 46.55 47.05 -22.43
CA VAL A 447 46.68 45.79 -21.69
C VAL A 447 45.31 45.25 -21.27
N ASN A 448 44.41 46.11 -20.77
CA ASN A 448 43.05 45.69 -20.40
C ASN A 448 42.25 45.17 -21.60
N GLU A 449 42.41 45.75 -22.79
CA GLU A 449 41.71 45.28 -24.00
C GLU A 449 42.18 43.88 -24.43
N GLU A 450 43.50 43.61 -24.41
CA GLU A 450 44.04 42.28 -24.72
C GLU A 450 43.62 41.23 -23.66
N THR A 451 43.61 41.59 -22.38
CA THR A 451 43.11 40.74 -21.29
C THR A 451 41.63 40.39 -21.47
N ILE A 452 40.79 41.37 -21.82
CA ILE A 452 39.35 41.14 -22.09
C ILE A 452 39.17 40.17 -23.28
N ARG A 453 39.93 40.36 -24.37
CA ARG A 453 39.87 39.47 -25.54
C ARG A 453 40.33 38.05 -25.21
N ALA A 454 41.34 37.89 -24.35
CA ALA A 454 41.79 36.58 -23.89
C ALA A 454 40.73 35.89 -23.02
N HIS A 455 40.06 36.61 -22.11
CA HIS A 455 38.94 36.09 -21.32
C HIS A 455 37.74 35.70 -22.19
N GLN A 456 37.37 36.52 -23.18
CA GLN A 456 36.28 36.19 -24.11
C GLN A 456 36.58 34.94 -24.94
N ALA A 457 37.80 34.79 -25.45
CA ALA A 457 38.22 33.58 -26.16
C ALA A 457 38.20 32.33 -25.25
N LEU A 458 38.54 32.50 -23.97
CA LEU A 458 38.49 31.42 -22.97
C LEU A 458 37.06 31.00 -22.63
N GLU A 459 36.13 31.96 -22.49
CA GLU A 459 34.71 31.70 -22.27
C GLU A 459 34.05 31.01 -23.46
N ALA A 460 34.41 31.42 -24.68
CA ALA A 460 33.96 30.80 -25.92
C ALA A 460 34.50 29.37 -26.13
N GLY A 461 35.47 28.92 -25.32
CA GLY A 461 36.12 27.62 -25.46
C GLY A 461 37.14 27.54 -26.60
N GLU A 462 37.56 28.68 -27.16
CA GLU A 462 38.60 28.80 -28.19
C GLU A 462 40.00 28.70 -27.55
N PHE A 463 40.32 27.54 -26.99
CA PHE A 463 41.53 27.35 -26.17
C PHE A 463 42.84 27.72 -26.88
N SER A 464 42.96 27.43 -28.18
CA SER A 464 44.15 27.80 -28.96
C SER A 464 44.35 29.30 -29.02
N ARG A 465 43.28 30.05 -29.35
CA ARG A 465 43.32 31.51 -29.46
C ARG A 465 43.51 32.19 -28.11
N ALA A 466 42.86 31.68 -27.07
CA ALA A 466 43.05 32.17 -25.70
C ALA A 466 44.50 31.97 -25.21
N THR A 467 45.12 30.84 -25.57
CA THR A 467 46.53 30.57 -25.27
C THR A 467 47.47 31.53 -25.98
N ASP A 468 47.23 31.80 -27.27
CA ASP A 468 48.04 32.73 -28.06
C ASP A 468 48.04 34.14 -27.45
N LEU A 469 46.84 34.64 -27.12
CA LEU A 469 46.67 35.96 -26.51
C LEU A 469 47.29 36.05 -25.11
N ALA A 470 47.11 35.02 -24.27
CA ALA A 470 47.66 35.00 -22.92
C ALA A 470 49.20 34.94 -22.90
N LEU A 471 49.83 34.18 -23.80
CA LEU A 471 51.29 34.13 -23.90
C LEU A 471 51.87 35.43 -24.44
N HIS A 472 51.24 36.04 -25.45
CA HIS A 472 51.64 37.34 -25.98
C HIS A 472 51.57 38.44 -24.91
N LEU A 473 50.48 38.45 -24.14
CA LEU A 473 50.31 39.38 -23.03
C LEU A 473 51.39 39.22 -21.97
N ARG A 474 51.72 37.98 -21.58
CA ARG A 474 52.81 37.72 -20.63
C ARG A 474 54.15 38.26 -21.15
N ASP A 475 54.51 37.92 -22.39
CA ASP A 475 55.82 38.27 -22.96
C ASP A 475 55.98 39.80 -23.10
N THR A 476 54.92 40.50 -23.47
CA THR A 476 54.91 41.98 -23.54
C THR A 476 55.03 42.63 -22.16
N LEU A 477 54.34 42.10 -21.14
CA LEU A 477 54.43 42.60 -19.77
C LEU A 477 55.78 42.32 -19.11
N GLU A 478 56.39 41.15 -19.36
CA GLU A 478 57.74 40.84 -18.90
C GLU A 478 58.78 41.80 -19.51
N HIS A 479 58.64 42.14 -20.79
CA HIS A 479 59.50 43.11 -21.45
C HIS A 479 59.37 44.52 -20.84
N LEU A 480 58.14 45.00 -20.66
CA LEU A 480 57.85 46.30 -20.03
C LEU A 480 58.34 46.36 -18.58
N LYS A 481 58.16 45.28 -17.81
CA LYS A 481 58.65 45.18 -16.44
C LYS A 481 60.18 45.34 -16.40
N LYS A 482 60.90 44.66 -17.29
CA LYS A 482 62.37 44.76 -17.36
C LYS A 482 62.82 46.18 -17.69
N GLN A 483 62.17 46.84 -18.66
CA GLN A 483 62.46 48.24 -19.01
C GLN A 483 62.16 49.19 -17.84
N GLY A 484 61.06 48.96 -17.11
CA GLY A 484 60.73 49.72 -15.89
C GLY A 484 61.77 49.53 -14.78
N GLU A 485 62.20 48.29 -14.51
CA GLU A 485 63.24 48.01 -13.51
C GLU A 485 64.59 48.66 -13.87
N GLU A 486 64.98 48.63 -15.14
CA GLU A 486 66.21 49.27 -15.63
C GLU A 486 66.15 50.80 -15.53
N ALA A 487 65.00 51.40 -15.86
CA ALA A 487 64.76 52.84 -15.73
C ALA A 487 64.72 53.30 -14.27
N ASP A 488 64.03 52.57 -13.39
CA ASP A 488 63.99 52.84 -11.94
C ASP A 488 65.39 52.72 -11.34
N ALA A 489 66.16 51.69 -11.72
CA ALA A 489 67.54 51.55 -11.28
C ALA A 489 68.42 52.72 -11.77
N ALA A 490 68.23 53.21 -12.99
CA ALA A 490 68.95 54.38 -13.50
C ALA A 490 68.59 55.66 -12.74
N ILE A 491 67.30 55.91 -12.50
CA ILE A 491 66.81 57.05 -11.73
C ILE A 491 67.33 56.98 -10.29
N LYS A 492 67.28 55.80 -9.65
CA LYS A 492 67.82 55.58 -8.29
C LYS A 492 69.33 55.78 -8.24
N ARG A 493 70.10 55.31 -9.21
CA ARG A 493 71.55 55.57 -9.27
C ARG A 493 71.85 57.07 -9.33
N VAL A 494 71.13 57.81 -10.16
CA VAL A 494 71.26 59.28 -10.21
C VAL A 494 70.80 59.92 -8.91
N GLY A 495 69.69 59.45 -8.33
CA GLY A 495 69.20 59.88 -7.03
C GLY A 495 70.18 59.61 -5.89
N GLU A 496 70.90 58.48 -5.90
CA GLU A 496 72.00 58.16 -4.99
C GLU A 496 73.19 59.10 -5.20
N LEU A 497 73.54 59.42 -6.45
CA LEU A 497 74.61 60.39 -6.74
C LEU A 497 74.23 61.82 -6.32
N VAL A 498 72.95 62.18 -6.46
CA VAL A 498 72.38 63.44 -5.97
C VAL A 498 72.38 63.45 -4.45
N ALA A 499 71.88 62.39 -3.80
CA ALA A 499 71.90 62.23 -2.35
C ALA A 499 73.33 62.21 -1.80
N ASP A 500 74.29 61.65 -2.53
CA ASP A 500 75.71 61.70 -2.19
C ASP A 500 76.25 63.13 -2.30
N ALA A 501 75.88 63.87 -3.35
CA ALA A 501 76.23 65.28 -3.50
C ALA A 501 75.57 66.16 -2.41
N GLU A 502 74.31 65.90 -2.06
CA GLU A 502 73.57 66.58 -0.99
C GLU A 502 74.09 66.20 0.40
N ALA A 503 74.49 64.95 0.63
CA ALA A 503 75.18 64.53 1.85
C ALA A 503 76.55 65.21 2.00
N MET A 504 77.14 65.62 0.88
CA MET A 504 78.31 66.49 0.83
C MET A 504 77.94 68.00 0.86
N ASN A 505 76.66 68.36 1.08
CA ASN A 505 76.08 69.71 1.12
C ASN A 505 76.33 70.55 -0.15
N LEU A 506 76.26 69.93 -1.32
CA LEU A 506 76.45 70.58 -2.62
C LEU A 506 75.10 70.84 -3.29
N GLU A 507 74.93 72.02 -3.90
CA GLU A 507 73.73 72.34 -4.68
C GLU A 507 73.85 71.83 -6.13
N VAL A 508 72.96 70.92 -6.54
CA VAL A 508 72.95 70.29 -7.88
C VAL A 508 71.66 70.62 -8.66
N ARG A 509 71.46 71.90 -8.98
CA ARG A 509 70.17 72.42 -9.50
C ARG A 509 69.84 71.94 -10.91
N SER A 510 70.85 71.83 -11.79
CA SER A 510 70.60 71.40 -13.18
C SER A 510 70.36 69.90 -13.27
N THR A 511 71.05 69.12 -12.43
CA THR A 511 70.80 67.69 -12.24
C THR A 511 69.39 67.42 -11.73
N ALA A 512 68.92 68.16 -10.72
CA ALA A 512 67.58 68.00 -10.15
C ALA A 512 66.46 68.21 -11.20
N ALA A 513 66.62 69.19 -12.10
CA ALA A 513 65.66 69.42 -13.18
C ALA A 513 65.62 68.30 -14.23
N LEU A 514 66.75 67.63 -14.50
CA LEU A 514 66.82 66.47 -15.39
C LEU A 514 66.25 65.21 -14.71
N LEU A 515 66.52 65.03 -13.42
CA LEU A 515 65.94 63.94 -12.63
C LEU A 515 64.41 64.06 -12.55
N GLU A 516 63.88 65.27 -12.35
CA GLU A 516 62.42 65.50 -12.36
C GLU A 516 61.77 65.18 -13.72
N LYS A 517 62.48 65.43 -14.83
CA LYS A 517 62.03 65.03 -16.17
C LYS A 517 62.07 63.51 -16.34
N ALA A 518 63.11 62.85 -15.86
CA ALA A 518 63.23 61.39 -15.88
C ALA A 518 62.11 60.73 -15.04
N GLU A 519 61.83 61.25 -13.85
CA GLU A 519 60.73 60.78 -12.99
C GLU A 519 59.35 61.01 -13.62
N ARG A 520 59.15 62.14 -14.32
CA ARG A 520 57.91 62.41 -15.06
C ARG A 520 57.72 61.44 -16.24
N ALA A 521 58.78 61.20 -17.02
CA ALA A 521 58.75 60.24 -18.12
C ALA A 521 58.47 58.81 -17.62
N TYR A 522 59.08 58.43 -16.48
CA TYR A 522 58.84 57.15 -15.81
C TYR A 522 57.37 56.99 -15.39
N LYS A 523 56.77 58.01 -14.76
CA LYS A 523 55.35 58.01 -14.37
C LYS A 523 54.37 57.95 -15.54
N MET A 524 54.79 58.39 -16.73
CA MET A 524 54.01 58.31 -17.97
C MET A 524 54.22 56.99 -18.72
N GLY A 525 55.08 56.08 -18.22
CA GLY A 525 55.39 54.80 -18.85
C GLY A 525 56.36 54.89 -20.03
N HIS A 526 56.99 56.05 -20.24
CA HIS A 526 58.00 56.26 -21.27
C HIS A 526 59.39 55.91 -20.73
N PHE A 527 59.63 54.61 -20.48
CA PHE A 527 60.83 54.13 -19.81
C PHE A 527 62.13 54.42 -20.58
N GLU A 528 62.11 54.42 -21.92
CA GLU A 528 63.27 54.79 -22.73
C GLU A 528 63.65 56.26 -22.56
N GLU A 529 62.68 57.18 -22.62
CA GLU A 529 62.92 58.62 -22.41
C GLU A 529 63.39 58.90 -20.97
N ALA A 530 62.88 58.15 -19.99
CA ALA A 530 63.32 58.24 -18.60
C ALA A 530 64.79 57.83 -18.43
N MET A 531 65.24 56.77 -19.11
CA MET A 531 66.63 56.34 -19.10
C MET A 531 67.56 57.38 -19.75
N ASP A 532 67.15 57.99 -20.87
CA ASP A 532 67.93 59.03 -21.54
C ASP A 532 68.14 60.26 -20.65
N HIS A 533 67.07 60.71 -19.97
CA HIS A 533 67.16 61.83 -19.03
C HIS A 533 67.98 61.48 -17.79
N ALA A 534 67.89 60.25 -17.27
CA ALA A 534 68.73 59.79 -16.16
C ALA A 534 70.22 59.75 -16.56
N ALA A 535 70.56 59.26 -17.76
CA ALA A 535 71.93 59.26 -18.25
C ALA A 535 72.50 60.68 -18.41
N GLN A 536 71.69 61.63 -18.90
CA GLN A 536 72.08 63.04 -18.96
C GLN A 536 72.32 63.64 -17.57
N ALA A 537 71.46 63.32 -16.59
CA ALA A 537 71.63 63.75 -15.21
C ALA A 537 72.88 63.16 -14.54
N GLU A 538 73.25 61.90 -14.84
CA GLU A 538 74.45 61.25 -14.32
C GLU A 538 75.75 61.95 -14.74
N VAL A 539 75.80 62.45 -15.97
CA VAL A 539 76.94 63.23 -16.46
C VAL A 539 77.00 64.60 -15.77
N GLU A 540 75.85 65.24 -15.61
CA GLU A 540 75.76 66.59 -15.03
C GLU A 540 76.05 66.60 -13.52
N VAL A 541 75.57 65.61 -12.76
CA VAL A 541 75.83 65.50 -11.31
C VAL A 541 77.33 65.36 -11.02
N SER A 542 78.05 64.63 -11.88
CA SER A 542 79.50 64.47 -11.76
C SER A 542 80.23 65.81 -11.95
N ARG A 543 79.72 66.68 -12.84
CA ARG A 543 80.29 68.00 -13.11
C ARG A 543 80.00 68.98 -11.98
N GLU A 544 78.75 69.09 -11.53
CA GLU A 544 78.34 69.97 -10.43
C GLU A 544 79.00 69.56 -9.10
N ARG A 545 79.10 68.25 -8.82
CA ARG A 545 79.81 67.72 -7.64
C ARG A 545 81.27 68.18 -7.60
N ASP A 546 82.02 67.96 -8.67
CA ASP A 546 83.46 68.27 -8.68
C ASP A 546 83.72 69.77 -8.49
N GLN A 547 82.85 70.64 -9.02
CA GLN A 547 82.90 72.08 -8.81
C GLN A 547 82.52 72.47 -7.37
N GLY A 548 81.47 71.87 -6.81
CA GLY A 548 81.01 72.15 -5.46
C GLY A 548 82.02 71.73 -4.38
N ILE A 549 82.64 70.57 -4.52
CA ILE A 549 83.67 70.09 -3.58
C ILE A 549 84.88 71.02 -3.60
N ALA A 550 85.32 71.47 -4.78
CA ALA A 550 86.43 72.40 -4.89
C ALA A 550 86.15 73.72 -4.12
N ALA A 551 84.93 74.25 -4.23
CA ALA A 551 84.53 75.44 -3.48
C ALA A 551 84.47 75.21 -1.95
N MET A 552 84.03 74.03 -1.50
CA MET A 552 83.98 73.69 -0.08
C MET A 552 85.38 73.51 0.53
N MET A 553 86.30 72.87 -0.19
CA MET A 553 87.70 72.77 0.26
C MET A 553 88.30 74.16 0.53
N GLN A 554 88.03 75.12 -0.34
CA GLN A 554 88.49 76.49 -0.15
C GLN A 554 87.93 77.15 1.12
N ARG A 555 86.68 76.82 1.53
CA ARG A 555 86.10 77.31 2.79
C ARG A 555 86.74 76.68 4.04
N PHE A 556 87.08 75.39 4.01
CA PHE A 556 87.77 74.73 5.12
C PHE A 556 89.17 75.32 5.34
N GLU A 557 89.87 75.65 4.26
CA GLU A 557 91.15 76.37 4.30
C GLU A 557 91.00 77.72 5.03
N ASP A 558 89.94 78.48 4.70
CA ASP A 558 89.62 79.73 5.37
C ASP A 558 89.24 79.54 6.86
N SER A 559 88.55 78.44 7.20
CA SER A 559 88.08 78.07 8.54
C SER A 559 89.22 77.73 9.51
N ILE A 560 90.16 76.88 9.09
CA ILE A 560 91.39 76.60 9.84
C ILE A 560 92.17 77.90 10.06
N GLY A 561 92.17 78.78 9.05
CA GLY A 561 92.69 80.14 9.16
C GLY A 561 91.96 81.03 10.19
N ARG A 562 90.69 80.77 10.53
CA ARG A 562 89.93 81.44 11.63
C ARG A 562 90.21 80.82 12.99
N ALA A 563 90.14 79.49 13.14
CA ALA A 563 90.43 78.81 14.41
C ALA A 563 91.84 79.13 14.95
N LYS A 564 92.80 79.35 14.04
CA LYS A 564 94.14 79.85 14.35
C LYS A 564 94.16 81.29 14.90
N ARG A 565 93.19 82.13 14.51
CA ARG A 565 93.00 83.49 15.03
C ARG A 565 92.32 83.50 16.42
N ASP A 566 91.48 82.51 16.72
CA ASP A 566 90.69 82.41 17.96
C ASP A 566 91.40 81.68 19.12
N GLY A 567 92.65 81.23 18.92
CA GLY A 567 93.53 80.73 19.99
C GLY A 567 93.48 79.21 20.23
N THR A 568 92.79 78.45 19.37
CA THR A 568 92.78 76.98 19.40
C THR A 568 94.07 76.41 18.76
N ASP A 569 94.61 75.29 19.29
CA ASP A 569 95.79 74.65 18.70
C ASP A 569 95.43 73.90 17.40
N THR A 570 95.90 74.41 16.26
CA THR A 570 95.47 74.02 14.90
C THR A 570 96.55 73.27 14.10
N ARG A 571 97.69 72.90 14.70
CA ARG A 571 98.80 72.27 13.96
C ARG A 571 98.47 70.88 13.42
N SER A 572 97.68 70.11 14.15
CA SER A 572 97.17 68.80 13.71
C SER A 572 96.18 68.97 12.55
N ALA A 573 95.34 70.01 12.60
CA ALA A 573 94.39 70.37 11.56
C ALA A 573 95.08 70.71 10.22
N GLU A 574 96.10 71.58 10.21
CA GLU A 574 96.77 72.00 8.96
C GLU A 574 97.42 70.81 8.19
N ARG A 575 97.98 69.82 8.89
CA ARG A 575 98.56 68.62 8.25
C ARG A 575 97.51 67.69 7.65
N LEU A 576 96.37 67.56 8.31
CA LEU A 576 95.25 66.77 7.80
C LEU A 576 94.66 67.43 6.54
N PHE A 577 94.61 68.76 6.50
CA PHE A 577 94.08 69.49 5.34
C PHE A 577 94.94 69.31 4.06
N GLU A 578 96.27 69.28 4.16
CA GLU A 578 97.11 69.02 2.98
C GLU A 578 96.89 67.60 2.42
N ARG A 579 96.71 66.61 3.31
CA ARG A 579 96.37 65.23 2.93
C ARG A 579 94.98 65.13 2.28
N SER A 580 94.04 65.99 2.68
CA SER A 580 92.74 66.11 2.01
C SER A 580 92.88 66.50 0.54
N ARG A 581 93.79 67.43 0.20
CA ARG A 581 94.02 67.86 -1.19
C ARG A 581 94.54 66.73 -2.07
N GLU A 582 95.38 65.86 -1.52
CA GLU A 582 95.87 64.66 -2.22
C GLU A 582 94.73 63.69 -2.53
N PHE A 583 93.81 63.47 -1.58
CA PHE A 583 92.63 62.64 -1.80
C PHE A 583 91.67 63.25 -2.84
N PHE A 584 91.54 64.58 -2.89
CA PHE A 584 90.72 65.24 -3.91
C PHE A 584 91.30 65.03 -5.31
N ARG A 585 92.62 65.19 -5.49
CA ARG A 585 93.30 64.92 -6.78
C ARG A 585 93.16 63.46 -7.20
N ALA A 586 93.13 62.54 -6.25
CA ALA A 586 92.91 61.12 -6.48
C ALA A 586 91.42 60.75 -6.69
N LYS A 587 90.52 61.73 -6.80
CA LYS A 587 89.05 61.56 -6.91
C LYS A 587 88.42 60.77 -5.75
N LYS A 588 89.07 60.71 -4.59
CA LYS A 588 88.53 60.11 -3.38
C LYS A 588 87.74 61.15 -2.59
N TYR A 589 86.66 61.64 -3.20
CA TYR A 589 85.91 62.83 -2.77
C TYR A 589 85.45 62.80 -1.32
N ARG A 590 84.83 61.71 -0.86
CA ARG A 590 84.46 61.56 0.55
C ARG A 590 85.66 61.53 1.49
N GLN A 591 86.78 60.91 1.11
CA GLN A 591 88.00 60.90 1.93
C GLN A 591 88.67 62.27 1.94
N ALA A 592 88.60 63.01 0.83
CA ALA A 592 89.04 64.39 0.77
C ALA A 592 88.22 65.26 1.72
N LEU A 593 86.89 65.28 1.57
CA LEU A 593 86.01 66.03 2.46
C LEU A 593 86.07 65.53 3.90
N ALA A 594 86.17 64.23 4.17
CA ALA A 594 86.29 63.71 5.53
C ALA A 594 87.64 64.05 6.16
N THR A 595 88.74 64.11 5.39
CA THR A 595 90.04 64.53 5.91
C THR A 595 90.09 66.05 6.08
N ALA A 596 89.38 66.82 5.25
CA ALA A 596 89.20 68.27 5.40
C ALA A 596 88.30 68.59 6.60
N LEU A 597 87.22 67.85 6.75
CA LEU A 597 86.35 67.89 7.91
C LEU A 597 87.10 67.36 9.13
N GLN A 598 87.99 66.37 9.05
CA GLN A 598 88.84 65.97 10.19
C GLN A 598 89.87 67.04 10.52
N SER A 599 90.35 67.84 9.57
CA SER A 599 91.18 68.98 9.91
C SER A 599 90.38 70.04 10.65
N GLU A 600 89.19 70.39 10.15
CA GLU A 600 88.30 71.31 10.86
C GLU A 600 87.84 70.72 12.19
N ALA A 601 87.33 69.50 12.19
CA ALA A 601 86.85 68.74 13.34
C ALA A 601 87.95 68.25 14.26
N GLU A 602 89.24 68.26 13.95
CA GLU A 602 90.29 68.10 14.96
C GLU A 602 90.51 69.44 15.67
N ALA A 603 90.39 70.55 14.94
CA ALA A 603 90.31 71.88 15.54
C ALA A 603 89.00 72.05 16.36
N GLU A 604 87.87 71.49 15.93
CA GLU A 604 86.62 71.48 16.68
C GLU A 604 86.52 70.35 17.71
N ARG A 605 87.13 69.17 17.55
CA ARG A 605 87.05 68.02 18.48
C ARG A 605 87.66 68.37 19.82
N VAL A 606 88.77 69.10 19.77
CA VAL A 606 89.37 69.68 20.96
C VAL A 606 88.39 70.67 21.63
N ALA A 607 87.50 71.30 20.86
CA ALA A 607 86.38 72.12 21.36
C ALA A 607 85.08 71.32 21.68
N LEU A 608 84.84 70.16 21.06
CA LEU A 608 83.60 69.36 21.09
C LEU A 608 83.63 68.25 22.14
N GLN A 609 84.80 67.67 22.44
CA GLN A 609 84.96 66.73 23.57
C GLN A 609 84.50 67.37 24.88
N GLN A 610 84.66 68.69 24.99
CA GLN A 610 84.13 69.51 26.07
C GLN A 610 82.60 69.69 26.00
N GLY A 611 81.98 69.66 24.81
CA GLY A 611 80.54 69.80 24.60
C GLY A 611 79.71 68.50 24.68
N MET A 612 80.21 67.38 24.16
CA MET A 612 79.46 66.11 24.03
C MET A 612 79.14 65.46 25.39
N ALA A 613 80.10 65.46 26.31
CA ALA A 613 79.88 64.89 27.63
C ALA A 613 78.77 65.64 28.40
N ALA A 614 78.58 66.94 28.11
CA ALA A 614 77.52 67.75 28.72
C ALA A 614 76.13 67.39 28.21
N GLN A 615 76.00 67.03 26.92
CA GLN A 615 74.71 66.72 26.30
C GLN A 615 74.22 65.29 26.59
N ALA A 616 75.12 64.32 26.73
CA ALA A 616 74.76 62.92 27.01
C ALA A 616 74.11 62.73 28.38
N VAL A 617 74.62 63.44 29.40
CA VAL A 617 74.02 63.44 30.75
C VAL A 617 72.62 64.06 30.74
N ALA A 618 72.39 65.12 29.96
CA ALA A 618 71.08 65.77 29.85
C ALA A 618 70.00 64.91 29.14
N THR A 619 70.39 63.98 28.27
CA THR A 619 69.46 63.16 27.46
C THR A 619 68.76 62.08 28.29
N ILE A 620 69.46 61.46 29.25
CA ILE A 620 68.89 60.41 30.12
C ILE A 620 67.89 61.02 31.11
N GLU A 621 68.18 62.23 31.60
CA GLU A 621 67.26 62.99 32.44
C GLU A 621 65.93 63.30 31.73
N GLY A 622 66.00 63.57 30.42
CA GLY A 622 64.81 63.74 29.58
C GLY A 622 64.01 62.44 29.40
N LYS A 623 64.69 61.31 29.16
CA LYS A 623 64.04 60.00 28.98
C LYS A 623 63.37 59.49 30.25
N LEU A 624 63.99 59.67 31.43
CA LEU A 624 63.38 59.32 32.72
C LEU A 624 62.13 60.15 33.01
N LYS A 625 62.13 61.46 32.69
CA LYS A 625 60.94 62.32 32.81
C LYS A 625 59.80 61.90 31.86
N SER A 626 60.12 61.34 30.70
CA SER A 626 59.13 60.93 29.69
C SER A 626 58.40 59.61 29.99
N LEU A 627 58.92 58.75 30.89
CA LEU A 627 58.26 57.48 31.23
C LEU A 627 56.96 57.65 32.01
N GLY A 628 56.78 58.79 32.70
CA GLY A 628 55.55 59.15 33.40
C GLY A 628 55.11 58.19 34.51
N ARG A 629 55.95 57.20 34.87
CA ARG A 629 55.69 56.13 35.84
C ARG A 629 56.98 55.77 36.57
N PRO A 630 56.91 55.34 37.84
CA PRO A 630 58.10 55.05 38.65
C PRO A 630 58.88 53.84 38.09
N ALA A 631 60.19 54.01 37.87
CA ALA A 631 61.13 52.96 37.42
C ALA A 631 62.38 52.92 38.34
N PRO A 632 62.26 52.36 39.58
CA PRO A 632 63.23 52.53 40.66
C PRO A 632 64.64 52.01 40.38
N SER A 633 64.78 51.04 39.47
CA SER A 633 66.05 50.42 39.09
C SER A 633 66.90 51.30 38.15
N VAL A 634 66.28 52.20 37.38
CA VAL A 634 66.95 53.04 36.37
C VAL A 634 67.44 54.37 36.97
N ASP A 635 66.69 54.94 37.91
CA ASP A 635 67.02 56.22 38.58
C ASP A 635 68.38 56.20 39.28
N ARG A 636 68.78 55.04 39.83
CA ARG A 636 70.05 54.90 40.59
C ARG A 636 71.30 55.07 39.73
N VAL A 637 71.27 54.65 38.46
CA VAL A 637 72.44 54.63 37.57
C VAL A 637 72.67 55.99 36.90
N ALA A 638 71.59 56.76 36.67
CA ALA A 638 71.65 58.07 36.04
C ALA A 638 72.38 59.14 36.90
N GLU A 639 72.29 59.06 38.24
CA GLU A 639 72.95 60.00 39.15
C GLU A 639 74.49 59.85 39.21
N GLU A 640 75.02 58.66 38.90
CA GLU A 640 76.48 58.41 38.89
C GLU A 640 77.16 59.06 37.67
N ALA A 641 76.48 59.09 36.52
CA ALA A 641 76.98 59.74 35.29
C ALA A 641 77.18 61.26 35.44
N ARG A 642 76.31 61.91 36.24
CA ARG A 642 76.35 63.36 36.51
C ARG A 642 77.67 63.81 37.14
N ARG A 643 78.24 63.01 38.06
CA ARG A 643 79.44 63.39 38.82
C ARG A 643 80.73 63.34 38.00
N ALA A 644 80.80 62.46 37.00
CA ALA A 644 82.00 62.30 36.17
C ALA A 644 82.18 63.46 35.17
N LEU A 645 81.09 64.07 34.71
CA LEU A 645 81.12 65.21 33.77
C LEU A 645 81.78 66.46 34.35
N ALA A 646 81.55 66.74 35.64
CA ALA A 646 82.07 67.92 36.31
C ALA A 646 83.60 67.89 36.52
N GLY A 647 84.26 66.73 36.34
CA GLY A 647 85.69 66.53 36.59
C GLY A 647 86.60 66.72 35.38
N GLY A 648 86.08 67.11 34.20
CA GLY A 648 86.86 67.27 32.97
C GLY A 648 87.27 65.95 32.30
N ASP A 649 86.87 64.81 32.89
CA ASP A 649 87.06 63.48 32.32
C ASP A 649 85.84 63.08 31.47
N TYR A 650 85.72 63.78 30.34
CA TYR A 650 84.57 63.75 29.44
C TYR A 650 84.26 62.36 28.88
N VAL A 651 85.24 61.43 28.90
CA VAL A 651 85.08 60.05 28.43
C VAL A 651 84.34 59.19 29.47
N LYS A 652 84.67 59.33 30.75
CA LYS A 652 84.06 58.55 31.85
C LYS A 652 82.60 58.92 32.10
N ALA A 653 82.25 60.18 31.89
CA ALA A 653 80.87 60.68 32.00
C ALA A 653 79.92 60.08 30.97
N LEU A 654 80.44 59.80 29.77
CA LEU A 654 79.66 59.27 28.65
C LEU A 654 79.33 57.77 28.84
N ASP A 655 80.25 56.97 29.39
CA ASP A 655 80.08 55.51 29.59
C ASP A 655 79.00 55.19 30.63
N LEU A 656 78.96 55.93 31.74
CA LEU A 656 77.93 55.77 32.77
C LEU A 656 76.53 56.16 32.27
N ALA A 657 76.46 57.07 31.30
CA ALA A 657 75.22 57.48 30.65
C ALA A 657 74.62 56.30 29.83
N ILE A 658 75.46 55.53 29.14
CA ILE A 658 75.01 54.41 28.29
C ILE A 658 74.37 53.30 29.13
N ARG A 659 74.98 52.93 30.26
CA ARG A 659 74.46 51.86 31.15
C ARG A 659 73.09 52.16 31.74
N ALA A 660 72.78 53.43 32.00
CA ALA A 660 71.45 53.85 32.46
C ALA A 660 70.38 53.71 31.35
N SER A 661 70.76 53.65 30.08
CA SER A 661 69.84 53.45 28.96
C SER A 661 69.47 51.97 28.75
N ASP A 662 70.38 51.04 29.07
CA ASP A 662 70.14 49.59 28.89
C ASP A 662 69.15 49.04 29.94
N THR A 663 69.31 49.44 31.20
CA THR A 663 68.39 49.04 32.28
C THR A 663 66.96 49.55 32.07
N LEU A 664 66.80 50.62 31.29
CA LEU A 664 65.49 51.14 30.89
C LEU A 664 64.81 50.27 29.81
N ALA A 665 65.59 49.60 28.96
CA ALA A 665 65.07 48.72 27.92
C ALA A 665 64.50 47.42 28.51
N ASP A 666 65.20 46.80 29.47
CA ASP A 666 64.76 45.56 30.12
C ASP A 666 63.41 45.72 30.86
N PHE A 667 63.21 46.86 31.52
CA PHE A 667 61.95 47.17 32.19
C PHE A 667 60.76 47.30 31.22
N ARG A 668 61.00 47.78 29.99
CA ARG A 668 59.94 47.88 28.95
C ARG A 668 59.51 46.52 28.44
N ALA A 669 60.45 45.59 28.23
CA ALA A 669 60.15 44.25 27.74
C ALA A 669 59.27 43.45 28.72
N ALA A 670 59.59 43.48 30.02
CA ALA A 670 58.77 42.81 31.03
C ALA A 670 57.34 43.38 31.06
N PHE A 671 57.18 44.69 30.92
CA PHE A 671 55.88 45.36 30.94
C PHE A 671 55.01 44.97 29.72
N GLU A 672 55.62 44.83 28.54
CA GLU A 672 54.93 44.36 27.33
C GLU A 672 54.42 42.91 27.50
N GLU A 673 55.23 42.02 28.07
CA GLU A 673 54.82 40.64 28.33
C GLU A 673 53.61 40.54 29.29
N ALA A 674 53.60 41.35 30.36
CA ALA A 674 52.45 41.41 31.27
C ALA A 674 51.18 41.97 30.60
N GLN A 675 51.30 42.89 29.64
CA GLN A 675 50.16 43.36 28.83
C GLN A 675 49.61 42.28 27.89
N GLU A 676 50.45 41.43 27.32
CA GLU A 676 49.98 40.32 26.46
C GLU A 676 49.14 39.30 27.24
N VAL A 677 49.59 38.92 28.44
CA VAL A 677 48.83 38.00 29.31
C VAL A 677 47.51 38.61 29.75
N ARG A 678 47.49 39.93 30.02
CA ARG A 678 46.27 40.70 30.32
C ARG A 678 45.25 40.66 29.17
N VAL A 679 45.68 40.84 27.93
CA VAL A 679 44.79 40.76 26.75
C VAL A 679 44.13 39.37 26.67
N ARG A 680 44.90 38.31 26.90
CA ARG A 680 44.36 36.93 26.91
C ARG A 680 43.38 36.70 28.06
N ALA A 681 43.70 37.16 29.27
CA ALA A 681 42.83 37.01 30.44
C ALA A 681 41.50 37.76 30.27
N THR A 682 41.53 38.96 29.68
CA THR A 682 40.33 39.75 29.38
C THR A 682 39.46 39.14 28.27
N ALA A 683 40.07 38.53 27.25
CA ALA A 683 39.34 37.79 26.21
C ALA A 683 38.64 36.55 26.76
N LEU A 684 39.32 35.75 27.59
CA LEU A 684 38.74 34.56 28.22
C LEU A 684 37.52 34.91 29.09
N ARG A 685 37.62 36.02 29.85
CA ARG A 685 36.50 36.56 30.62
C ARG A 685 35.30 36.92 29.74
N GLN A 686 35.53 37.53 28.59
CA GLN A 686 34.46 37.90 27.66
C GLN A 686 33.76 36.65 27.10
N THR A 687 34.52 35.64 26.68
CA THR A 687 33.97 34.34 26.25
C THR A 687 33.16 33.65 27.35
N ALA A 688 33.60 33.77 28.61
CA ALA A 688 32.86 33.20 29.75
C ALA A 688 31.48 33.84 29.94
N ARG A 689 31.36 35.15 29.72
CA ARG A 689 30.07 35.86 29.77
C ARG A 689 29.14 35.45 28.62
N GLU A 690 29.67 35.29 27.41
CA GLU A 690 28.90 34.88 26.23
C GLU A 690 28.32 33.47 26.37
N ILE A 691 29.03 32.57 27.06
CA ILE A 691 28.60 31.19 27.34
C ILE A 691 27.68 31.11 28.58
N GLY A 692 27.50 32.22 29.30
CA GLY A 692 26.63 32.32 30.47
C GLY A 692 27.21 31.70 31.75
N ALA A 693 28.54 31.63 31.87
CA ALA A 693 29.22 31.19 33.08
C ALA A 693 29.38 32.35 34.10
N GLU A 694 29.36 32.04 35.40
CA GLU A 694 29.52 33.04 36.46
C GLU A 694 30.94 33.63 36.49
N ALA A 695 31.09 34.85 35.97
CA ALA A 695 32.40 35.49 35.74
C ALA A 695 32.95 36.34 36.91
N GLU A 696 32.27 36.40 38.06
CA GLU A 696 32.63 37.33 39.15
C GLU A 696 34.05 37.13 39.71
N LYS A 697 34.54 35.88 39.77
CA LYS A 697 35.92 35.60 40.21
C LYS A 697 36.97 35.96 39.16
N LEU A 698 36.65 35.85 37.87
CA LEU A 698 37.53 36.29 36.77
C LEU A 698 37.70 37.81 36.78
N ASP A 699 36.62 38.55 37.09
CA ASP A 699 36.67 40.00 37.22
C ASP A 699 37.62 40.46 38.34
N LYS A 700 37.68 39.73 39.46
CA LYS A 700 38.61 40.04 40.57
C LYS A 700 40.07 39.85 40.19
N PHE A 701 40.42 38.73 39.55
CA PHE A 701 41.81 38.47 39.15
C PHE A 701 42.32 39.47 38.09
N VAL A 702 41.46 39.91 37.17
CA VAL A 702 41.82 40.95 36.19
C VAL A 702 42.02 42.31 36.89
N GLN A 703 41.19 42.65 37.88
CA GLN A 703 41.34 43.89 38.65
C GLN A 703 42.64 43.91 39.45
N GLU A 704 42.96 42.83 40.17
CA GLU A 704 44.19 42.71 40.96
C GLU A 704 45.46 42.82 40.10
N GLY A 705 45.45 42.27 38.88
CA GLY A 705 46.55 42.42 37.92
C GLY A 705 46.70 43.84 37.37
N ASP A 706 45.59 44.52 37.09
CA ASP A 706 45.58 45.91 36.62
C ASP A 706 46.13 46.87 37.69
N ASP A 707 45.83 46.63 38.97
CA ASP A 707 46.33 47.42 40.10
C ASP A 707 47.84 47.23 40.31
N ALA A 708 48.37 46.01 40.12
CA ALA A 708 49.81 45.74 40.20
C ALA A 708 50.62 46.44 39.09
N LEU A 709 50.09 46.48 37.85
CA LEU A 709 50.69 47.24 36.75
C LEU A 709 50.74 48.74 37.00
N ALA A 710 49.77 49.29 37.75
CA ALA A 710 49.76 50.71 38.10
C ALA A 710 50.88 51.09 39.08
N MET A 711 51.34 50.15 39.91
CA MET A 711 52.43 50.33 40.88
C MET A 711 53.84 50.09 40.31
N GLY A 712 53.94 49.59 39.06
CA GLY A 712 55.23 49.26 38.44
C GLY A 712 55.78 47.88 38.85
N ASP A 713 54.97 47.06 39.54
CA ASP A 713 55.31 45.67 39.89
C ASP A 713 54.78 44.70 38.82
N VAL A 714 55.59 44.54 37.79
CA VAL A 714 55.24 43.81 36.56
C VAL A 714 55.11 42.29 36.79
N GLU A 715 55.86 41.74 37.74
CA GLU A 715 55.85 40.30 38.06
C GLU A 715 54.56 39.89 38.76
N SER A 716 54.13 40.67 39.75
CA SER A 716 52.87 40.42 40.46
C SER A 716 51.66 40.52 39.53
N ALA A 717 51.67 41.46 38.58
CA ALA A 717 50.62 41.59 37.58
C ALA A 717 50.49 40.35 36.67
N LYS A 718 51.61 39.85 36.16
CA LYS A 718 51.66 38.65 35.31
C LYS A 718 51.12 37.41 36.04
N ALA A 719 51.42 37.28 37.33
CA ALA A 719 50.93 36.18 38.15
C ALA A 719 49.39 36.19 38.28
N SER A 720 48.79 37.35 38.59
CA SER A 720 47.33 37.49 38.74
C SER A 720 46.58 37.21 37.42
N PHE A 721 47.08 37.69 36.28
CA PHE A 721 46.46 37.37 34.98
C PHE A 721 46.59 35.89 34.59
N SER A 722 47.70 35.24 34.97
CA SER A 722 47.90 33.81 34.71
C SER A 722 46.92 32.95 35.54
N GLN A 723 46.69 33.31 36.81
CA GLN A 723 45.69 32.65 37.65
C GLN A 723 44.26 32.81 37.11
N CYS A 724 43.94 33.96 36.52
CA CYS A 724 42.68 34.20 35.81
C CYS A 724 42.47 33.20 34.66
N LEU A 725 43.51 32.97 33.84
CA LEU A 725 43.46 32.05 32.71
C LEU A 725 43.22 30.60 33.14
N GLU A 726 43.99 30.12 34.12
CA GLU A 726 43.86 28.74 34.62
C GLU A 726 42.46 28.47 35.19
N TRP A 727 41.96 29.39 36.03
CA TRP A 727 40.64 29.23 36.64
C TRP A 727 39.51 29.32 35.61
N GLY A 728 39.60 30.25 34.65
CA GLY A 728 38.59 30.45 33.62
C GLY A 728 38.46 29.29 32.63
N ILE A 729 39.58 28.67 32.24
CA ILE A 729 39.59 27.47 31.38
C ILE A 729 38.86 26.31 32.07
N GLY A 730 39.12 26.11 33.38
CA GLY A 730 38.46 25.08 34.17
C GLY A 730 36.94 25.27 34.25
N LEU A 731 36.49 26.51 34.49
CA LEU A 731 35.07 26.87 34.56
C LEU A 731 34.34 26.58 33.24
N LEU A 732 34.90 26.99 32.11
CA LEU A 732 34.26 26.80 30.79
C LEU A 732 34.18 25.34 30.36
N ARG A 733 35.21 24.54 30.66
CA ARG A 733 35.18 23.09 30.41
C ARG A 733 34.06 22.41 31.20
N ALA A 734 33.83 22.79 32.46
CA ALA A 734 32.77 22.22 33.27
C ALA A 734 31.38 22.57 32.70
N GLN A 735 31.13 23.85 32.40
CA GLN A 735 29.86 24.34 31.87
C GLN A 735 29.50 23.69 30.52
N LEU A 736 30.47 23.57 29.62
CA LEU A 736 30.25 22.97 28.30
C LEU A 736 30.08 21.45 28.35
N ARG A 737 30.66 20.77 29.35
CA ARG A 737 30.40 19.33 29.56
C ARG A 737 28.98 19.07 30.04
N GLU A 738 28.44 19.93 30.90
CA GLU A 738 27.05 19.84 31.33
C GLU A 738 26.06 20.10 30.17
N SER A 739 26.36 21.07 29.30
CA SER A 739 25.53 21.30 28.12
C SER A 739 25.63 20.16 27.09
N LEU A 740 26.80 19.53 26.96
CA LEU A 740 27.00 18.30 26.18
C LEU A 740 26.17 17.13 26.71
N SER A 741 26.11 16.92 28.02
CA SER A 741 25.32 15.81 28.59
C SER A 741 23.83 15.99 28.30
N LYS A 742 23.30 17.21 28.43
CA LYS A 742 21.92 17.54 28.03
C LYS A 742 21.68 17.29 26.54
N ALA A 743 22.67 17.57 25.68
CA ALA A 743 22.57 17.28 24.26
C ALA A 743 22.62 15.78 23.94
N ASP A 744 23.45 15.01 24.65
CA ASP A 744 23.53 13.55 24.52
C ASP A 744 22.20 12.87 24.93
N GLU A 745 21.51 13.39 25.94
CA GLU A 745 20.17 12.91 26.35
C GLU A 745 19.13 13.10 25.24
N LEU A 746 19.16 14.24 24.54
CA LEU A 746 18.30 14.50 23.36
C LEU A 746 18.61 13.52 22.22
N VAL A 747 19.89 13.23 21.99
CA VAL A 747 20.31 12.24 20.99
C VAL A 747 19.89 10.82 21.38
N ALA A 748 19.98 10.47 22.66
CA ALA A 748 19.49 9.19 23.16
C ALA A 748 17.97 9.05 22.97
N THR A 749 17.21 10.13 23.12
CA THR A 749 15.77 10.13 22.81
C THR A 749 15.50 9.98 21.30
N CYS A 750 16.28 10.63 20.42
CA CYS A 750 16.20 10.39 18.97
C CYS A 750 16.41 8.90 18.62
N ARG A 751 17.41 8.25 19.23
CA ARG A 751 17.70 6.83 18.98
C ARG A 751 16.59 5.89 19.44
N ARG A 752 15.96 6.16 20.60
CA ARG A 752 14.81 5.35 21.09
C ARG A 752 13.60 5.42 20.15
N LEU A 753 13.51 6.47 19.35
CA LEU A 753 12.40 6.74 18.42
C LEU A 753 12.77 6.41 16.96
N ASP A 754 13.88 5.70 16.74
CA ASP A 754 14.41 5.32 15.41
C ASP A 754 14.62 6.52 14.47
N ILE A 755 14.99 7.68 15.03
CA ILE A 755 15.34 8.90 14.26
C ILE A 755 16.85 8.91 14.02
N ASP A 756 17.26 9.21 12.78
CA ASP A 756 18.68 9.35 12.45
C ASP A 756 19.34 10.45 13.30
N SER A 757 20.23 10.02 14.19
CA SER A 757 20.94 10.89 15.13
C SER A 757 22.36 11.25 14.64
N THR A 758 22.78 10.73 13.48
CA THR A 758 24.12 10.93 12.93
C THR A 758 24.48 12.40 12.75
N PRO A 759 23.59 13.28 12.22
CA PRO A 759 23.90 14.70 12.05
C PRO A 759 24.15 15.43 13.38
N ALA A 760 23.37 15.12 14.43
CA ALA A 760 23.55 15.69 15.76
C ALA A 760 24.81 15.14 16.43
N LEU A 761 25.07 13.83 16.31
CA LEU A 761 26.27 13.18 16.85
C LEU A 761 27.56 13.76 16.29
N ASN A 762 27.61 14.02 14.97
CA ASN A 762 28.79 14.61 14.34
C ASN A 762 29.09 16.00 14.92
N LYS A 763 28.05 16.83 15.13
CA LYS A 763 28.20 18.16 15.74
C LYS A 763 28.61 18.10 17.21
N LEU A 764 28.11 17.13 17.97
CA LEU A 764 28.55 16.91 19.36
C LEU A 764 29.96 16.33 19.44
N SER A 765 30.40 15.50 18.50
CA SER A 765 31.79 15.05 18.43
C SER A 765 32.74 16.19 18.09
N GLU A 766 32.36 17.06 17.15
CA GLU A 766 33.09 18.29 16.82
C GLU A 766 33.21 19.19 18.06
N ALA A 767 32.11 19.39 18.80
CA ALA A 767 32.15 20.14 20.06
C ALA A 767 33.12 19.56 21.09
N ARG A 768 33.17 18.23 21.27
CA ARG A 768 34.13 17.58 22.19
C ARG A 768 35.58 17.90 21.81
N THR A 769 35.91 17.80 20.53
CA THR A 769 37.27 18.13 20.04
C THR A 769 37.61 19.61 20.25
N GLN A 770 36.64 20.52 20.10
CA GLN A 770 36.87 21.96 20.30
C GLN A 770 37.00 22.34 21.78
N ILE A 771 36.36 21.60 22.70
CA ILE A 771 36.56 21.77 24.15
C ILE A 771 37.97 21.35 24.56
N ASP A 772 38.46 20.26 23.98
CA ASP A 772 39.83 19.78 24.22
C ASP A 772 40.87 20.76 23.64
N ALA A 773 40.56 21.37 22.49
CA ALA A 773 41.37 22.40 21.85
C ALA A 773 41.22 23.83 22.44
N GLU A 774 40.46 24.00 23.54
CA GLU A 774 40.23 25.29 24.24
C GLU A 774 39.52 26.38 23.42
N ASN A 775 38.88 26.01 22.31
CA ASN A 775 38.06 26.88 21.47
C ASN A 775 36.61 26.93 21.98
N PHE A 776 36.43 27.48 23.19
CA PHE A 776 35.16 27.39 23.93
C PHE A 776 33.96 28.04 23.22
N GLY A 777 34.18 29.14 22.47
CA GLY A 777 33.11 29.79 21.70
C GLY A 777 32.57 28.91 20.57
N VAL A 778 33.46 28.25 19.83
CA VAL A 778 33.09 27.33 18.73
C VAL A 778 32.45 26.07 19.30
N ALA A 779 33.00 25.52 20.39
CA ALA A 779 32.43 24.38 21.09
C ALA A 779 30.98 24.65 21.54
N HIS A 780 30.71 25.83 22.13
CA HIS A 780 29.36 26.22 22.53
C HIS A 780 28.38 26.28 21.35
N ALA A 781 28.80 26.86 20.22
CA ALA A 781 28.00 26.92 19.00
C ALA A 781 27.70 25.52 18.45
N CYS A 782 28.69 24.63 18.37
CA CYS A 782 28.50 23.25 17.91
C CYS A 782 27.53 22.45 18.80
N ILE A 783 27.56 22.64 20.13
CA ILE A 783 26.61 22.01 21.05
C ILE A 783 25.19 22.51 20.79
N ARG A 784 25.01 23.82 20.70
CA ARG A 784 23.70 24.43 20.43
C ARG A 784 23.13 23.98 19.08
N ASP A 785 23.96 23.94 18.05
CA ASP A 785 23.53 23.51 16.72
C ASP A 785 23.19 22.01 16.72
N GLY A 786 23.97 21.17 17.43
CA GLY A 786 23.66 19.76 17.64
C GLY A 786 22.31 19.55 18.37
N GLN A 787 22.04 20.34 19.41
CA GLN A 787 20.75 20.33 20.11
C GLN A 787 19.59 20.76 19.21
N ALA A 788 19.76 21.83 18.42
CA ALA A 788 18.74 22.34 17.51
C ALA A 788 18.40 21.31 16.42
N VAL A 789 19.40 20.62 15.87
CA VAL A 789 19.19 19.54 14.90
C VAL A 789 18.41 18.37 15.51
N ALA A 790 18.78 17.94 16.73
CA ALA A 790 18.06 16.88 17.44
C ALA A 790 16.60 17.26 17.75
N GLN A 791 16.37 18.48 18.27
CA GLN A 791 15.03 18.98 18.59
C GLN A 791 14.15 19.13 17.34
N LYS A 792 14.72 19.62 16.23
CA LYS A 792 13.98 19.73 14.95
C LYS A 792 13.56 18.36 14.42
N ALA A 793 14.43 17.36 14.52
CA ALA A 793 14.14 15.99 14.08
C ALA A 793 13.05 15.34 14.97
N LEU A 794 13.14 15.49 16.29
CA LEU A 794 12.12 15.05 17.25
C LEU A 794 10.78 15.73 16.99
N GLY A 795 10.78 17.06 16.82
CA GLY A 795 9.58 17.84 16.51
C GLY A 795 8.92 17.43 15.19
N ALA A 796 9.69 17.17 14.14
CA ALA A 796 9.15 16.72 12.85
C ALA A 796 8.48 15.35 12.94
N ARG A 797 9.11 14.38 13.64
CA ARG A 797 8.52 13.05 13.87
C ARG A 797 7.23 13.15 14.68
N LEU A 798 7.24 13.95 15.74
CA LEU A 798 6.11 14.13 16.63
C LEU A 798 4.93 14.83 15.96
N ASN A 799 5.20 15.88 15.17
CA ASN A 799 4.17 16.57 14.38
C ASN A 799 3.51 15.65 13.35
N LYS A 800 4.28 14.75 12.72
CA LYS A 800 3.72 13.74 11.82
C LYS A 800 2.77 12.80 12.57
N THR A 801 3.19 12.25 13.71
CA THR A 801 2.34 11.38 14.52
C THR A 801 1.10 12.10 15.08
N LEU A 802 1.23 13.38 15.42
CA LEU A 802 0.10 14.23 15.85
C LEU A 802 -0.90 14.46 14.71
N ALA A 803 -0.42 14.70 13.49
CA ALA A 803 -1.28 14.87 12.31
C ALA A 803 -2.05 13.58 11.99
N GLU A 804 -1.38 12.43 12.00
CA GLU A 804 -2.01 11.12 11.80
C GLU A 804 -3.07 10.83 12.89
N ALA A 805 -2.77 11.13 14.15
CA ALA A 805 -3.72 10.98 15.25
C ALA A 805 -4.90 11.97 15.15
N ALA A 806 -4.67 13.21 14.72
CA ALA A 806 -5.71 14.20 14.50
C ALA A 806 -6.64 13.82 13.33
N GLU A 807 -6.10 13.23 12.25
CA GLU A 807 -6.91 12.67 11.16
C GLU A 807 -7.78 11.51 11.63
N ASN A 808 -7.23 10.61 12.45
CA ASN A 808 -7.97 9.50 13.05
C ASN A 808 -9.12 9.99 13.94
N VAL A 809 -8.88 11.03 14.76
CA VAL A 809 -9.88 11.71 15.58
C VAL A 809 -10.96 12.37 14.70
N ALA A 810 -10.56 13.11 13.65
CA ALA A 810 -11.49 13.77 12.73
C ALA A 810 -12.36 12.77 11.95
N HIS A 811 -11.79 11.65 11.53
CA HIS A 811 -12.52 10.56 10.88
C HIS A 811 -13.54 9.92 11.84
N ALA A 812 -13.15 9.66 13.10
CA ALA A 812 -14.08 9.15 14.11
C ALA A 812 -15.23 10.12 14.41
N LYS A 813 -14.96 11.43 14.40
CA LYS A 813 -15.97 12.48 14.56
C LYS A 813 -16.96 12.53 13.40
N LYS A 814 -16.49 12.35 12.15
CA LYS A 814 -17.37 12.23 10.97
C LYS A 814 -18.31 11.02 11.06
N LEU A 815 -17.87 9.95 11.72
CA LEU A 815 -18.67 8.74 11.96
C LEU A 815 -19.61 8.87 13.18
N GLY A 816 -19.57 9.99 13.90
CA GLY A 816 -20.47 10.27 15.03
C GLY A 816 -19.98 9.76 16.39
N SER A 817 -18.75 9.26 16.52
CA SER A 817 -18.17 8.89 17.83
C SER A 817 -17.78 10.10 18.67
N ASP A 818 -17.93 9.99 20.00
CA ASP A 818 -17.48 11.02 20.94
C ASP A 818 -15.94 11.07 21.01
N ALA A 819 -15.36 12.05 20.33
CA ALA A 819 -13.92 12.23 20.20
C ALA A 819 -13.33 13.29 21.17
N ARG A 820 -14.15 13.88 22.07
CA ARG A 820 -13.73 15.01 22.93
C ARG A 820 -12.55 14.70 23.83
N SER A 821 -12.53 13.50 24.41
CA SER A 821 -11.42 13.06 25.28
C SER A 821 -10.11 12.85 24.50
N ALA A 822 -10.20 12.43 23.24
CA ALA A 822 -9.05 12.31 22.35
C ALA A 822 -8.57 13.69 21.86
N GLU A 823 -9.48 14.62 21.58
CA GLU A 823 -9.15 16.02 21.25
C GLU A 823 -8.40 16.72 22.39
N GLU A 824 -8.82 16.52 23.65
CA GLU A 824 -8.14 17.08 24.82
C GLU A 824 -6.74 16.49 25.00
N LEU A 825 -6.58 15.17 24.79
CA LEU A 825 -5.27 14.51 24.84
C LEU A 825 -4.35 14.99 23.70
N LEU A 826 -4.86 15.25 22.50
CA LEU A 826 -4.07 15.83 21.41
C LEU A 826 -3.70 17.30 21.68
N ARG A 827 -4.58 18.06 22.32
CA ARG A 827 -4.29 19.43 22.75
C ARG A 827 -3.21 19.44 23.85
N GLN A 828 -3.32 18.54 24.83
CA GLN A 828 -2.31 18.33 25.85
C GLN A 828 -0.97 17.92 25.24
N ALA A 829 -0.97 17.02 24.25
CA ALA A 829 0.24 16.63 23.53
C ALA A 829 0.88 17.82 22.80
N ASN A 830 0.08 18.68 22.15
CA ASN A 830 0.56 19.91 21.52
C ASN A 830 1.18 20.89 22.53
N ASP A 831 0.57 21.06 23.70
CA ASP A 831 1.10 21.90 24.77
C ASP A 831 2.41 21.33 25.33
N GLN A 832 2.54 20.00 25.43
CA GLN A 832 3.77 19.31 25.82
C GLN A 832 4.87 19.44 24.77
N VAL A 833 4.54 19.42 23.47
CA VAL A 833 5.50 19.70 22.38
C VAL A 833 6.06 21.11 22.51
N ALA A 834 5.21 22.09 22.78
CA ALA A 834 5.62 23.49 22.96
C ALA A 834 6.58 23.68 24.15
N ARG A 835 6.53 22.77 25.14
CA ARG A 835 7.43 22.74 26.31
C ARG A 835 8.67 21.87 26.12
N GLY A 836 8.80 21.15 25.00
CA GLY A 836 9.92 20.25 24.72
C GLY A 836 9.81 18.87 25.40
N GLU A 837 8.63 18.51 25.91
CA GLU A 837 8.38 17.22 26.59
C GLU A 837 7.96 16.12 25.59
N TYR A 838 8.86 15.76 24.69
CA TYR A 838 8.54 14.88 23.54
C TYR A 838 8.02 13.49 23.92
N LEU A 839 8.52 12.89 25.00
CA LEU A 839 8.07 11.57 25.46
C LEU A 839 6.66 11.60 26.05
N ALA A 840 6.34 12.64 26.84
CA ALA A 840 5.01 12.81 27.41
C ALA A 840 3.97 13.09 26.32
N ALA A 841 4.35 13.87 25.30
CA ALA A 841 3.51 14.14 24.15
C ALA A 841 3.20 12.86 23.33
N LEU A 842 4.18 11.97 23.14
CA LEU A 842 3.95 10.68 22.46
C LEU A 842 2.99 9.77 23.24
N ASP A 843 3.12 9.71 24.57
CA ASP A 843 2.19 8.96 25.42
C ASP A 843 0.76 9.50 25.33
N ALA A 844 0.61 10.84 25.38
CA ALA A 844 -0.68 11.49 25.20
C ALA A 844 -1.31 11.20 23.82
N VAL A 845 -0.50 11.18 22.75
CA VAL A 845 -0.95 10.79 21.39
C VAL A 845 -1.37 9.32 21.33
N GLY A 846 -0.59 8.41 21.92
CA GLY A 846 -0.92 6.98 21.96
C GLY A 846 -2.25 6.74 22.67
N ARG A 847 -2.46 7.37 23.83
CA ARG A 847 -3.71 7.31 24.58
C ARG A 847 -4.90 7.91 23.80
N ALA A 848 -4.68 8.97 23.02
CA ALA A 848 -5.72 9.55 22.19
C ALA A 848 -6.19 8.57 21.09
N VAL A 849 -5.25 7.89 20.43
CA VAL A 849 -5.54 6.90 19.38
C VAL A 849 -6.29 5.70 19.95
N GLU A 850 -5.86 5.15 21.10
CA GLU A 850 -6.58 4.05 21.77
C GLU A 850 -8.02 4.44 22.14
N ARG A 851 -8.23 5.68 22.59
CA ARG A 851 -9.56 6.16 22.95
C ARG A 851 -10.49 6.31 21.75
N VAL A 852 -9.95 6.69 20.59
CA VAL A 852 -10.69 6.75 19.33
C VAL A 852 -11.06 5.37 18.82
N GLU A 853 -10.11 4.44 18.80
CA GLU A 853 -10.36 3.08 18.30
C GLU A 853 -11.37 2.34 19.17
N SER A 854 -11.30 2.48 20.49
CA SER A 854 -12.31 1.93 21.40
C SER A 854 -13.71 2.53 21.16
N ALA A 855 -13.82 3.84 20.86
CA ALA A 855 -15.09 4.49 20.56
C ALA A 855 -15.69 4.02 19.22
N LYS A 856 -14.87 3.81 18.17
CA LYS A 856 -15.31 3.32 16.85
C LYS A 856 -15.98 1.94 16.93
N VAL A 857 -15.43 1.04 17.74
CA VAL A 857 -15.95 -0.34 17.89
C VAL A 857 -17.34 -0.34 18.54
N VAL A 858 -17.54 0.50 19.55
CA VAL A 858 -18.83 0.64 20.26
C VAL A 858 -19.88 1.29 19.35
N GLU A 859 -19.51 2.31 18.59
CA GLU A 859 -20.40 3.01 17.65
C GLU A 859 -20.89 2.10 16.51
N LYS A 860 -19.99 1.30 15.93
CA LYS A 860 -20.34 0.34 14.88
C LYS A 860 -21.38 -0.67 15.36
N ARG A 861 -21.20 -1.21 16.57
CA ARG A 861 -22.13 -2.18 17.16
C ARG A 861 -23.54 -1.58 17.35
N PHE A 862 -23.63 -0.32 17.76
CA PHE A 862 -24.91 0.39 17.88
C PHE A 862 -25.60 0.60 16.53
N ILE A 863 -24.86 1.03 15.51
CA ILE A 863 -25.40 1.25 14.16
C ILE A 863 -25.94 -0.07 13.57
N ASP A 864 -25.20 -1.16 13.72
CA ASP A 864 -25.63 -2.47 13.21
C ASP A 864 -26.93 -2.95 13.88
N LEU A 865 -27.08 -2.71 15.19
CA LEU A 865 -28.26 -3.11 15.96
C LEU A 865 -29.48 -2.22 15.67
N THR A 866 -29.29 -0.92 15.56
CA THR A 866 -30.39 0.00 15.20
C THR A 866 -30.85 -0.23 13.77
N PHE A 867 -29.94 -0.48 12.83
CA PHE A 867 -30.30 -0.84 11.45
C PHE A 867 -31.12 -2.14 11.39
N LYS A 868 -30.73 -3.17 12.15
CA LYS A 868 -31.51 -4.43 12.26
C LYS A 868 -32.88 -4.20 12.88
N ALA A 869 -32.96 -3.42 13.97
CA ALA A 869 -34.22 -3.07 14.62
C ALA A 869 -35.13 -2.28 13.67
N GLU A 870 -34.63 -1.23 13.01
CA GLU A 870 -35.37 -0.42 12.04
C GLU A 870 -35.90 -1.26 10.87
N THR A 871 -35.06 -2.13 10.32
CA THR A 871 -35.45 -3.00 9.20
C THR A 871 -36.58 -3.94 9.62
N THR A 872 -36.49 -4.54 10.81
CA THR A 872 -37.50 -5.46 11.35
C THR A 872 -38.81 -4.73 11.65
N ILE A 873 -38.74 -3.55 12.27
CA ILE A 873 -39.89 -2.69 12.55
C ILE A 873 -40.58 -2.24 11.26
N ARG A 874 -39.80 -1.76 10.28
CA ARG A 874 -40.32 -1.28 8.98
C ARG A 874 -41.01 -2.41 8.23
N ASN A 875 -40.41 -3.58 8.20
CA ASN A 875 -41.02 -4.78 7.59
C ASN A 875 -42.30 -5.15 8.33
N GLY A 876 -42.28 -5.25 9.67
CA GLY A 876 -43.47 -5.56 10.45
C GLY A 876 -44.63 -4.58 10.25
N LYS A 877 -44.34 -3.28 10.15
CA LYS A 877 -45.34 -2.24 9.85
C LYS A 877 -46.00 -2.41 8.49
N LYS A 878 -45.22 -2.77 7.47
CA LYS A 878 -45.73 -3.02 6.11
C LYS A 878 -46.84 -4.09 6.11
N TYR A 879 -46.81 -5.03 7.05
CA TYR A 879 -47.76 -6.13 7.18
C TYR A 879 -48.77 -5.97 8.32
N GLY A 880 -48.90 -4.76 8.89
CA GLY A 880 -49.94 -4.44 9.87
C GLY A 880 -49.69 -4.92 11.30
N ILE A 881 -48.44 -5.30 11.63
CA ILE A 881 -48.05 -5.71 12.99
C ILE A 881 -47.85 -4.46 13.86
N ASP A 882 -48.35 -4.47 15.10
CA ASP A 882 -48.16 -3.36 16.04
C ASP A 882 -46.71 -3.31 16.55
N MET A 883 -45.91 -2.44 15.95
CA MET A 883 -44.51 -2.22 16.29
C MET A 883 -44.28 -1.07 17.28
N ARG A 884 -45.34 -0.48 17.86
CA ARG A 884 -45.21 0.73 18.71
C ARG A 884 -44.31 0.54 19.93
N ALA A 885 -44.28 -0.66 20.51
CA ALA A 885 -43.40 -0.97 21.65
C ALA A 885 -41.93 -0.99 21.22
N ALA A 886 -41.62 -1.65 20.10
CA ALA A 886 -40.29 -1.70 19.52
C ALA A 886 -39.82 -0.32 19.02
N GLU A 887 -40.72 0.49 18.46
CA GLU A 887 -40.43 1.87 18.03
C GLU A 887 -40.15 2.82 19.17
N ARG A 888 -40.94 2.74 20.25
CA ARG A 888 -40.63 3.50 21.47
C ARG A 888 -39.27 3.13 21.99
N ARG A 889 -38.97 1.83 22.09
CA ARG A 889 -37.67 1.36 22.58
C ARG A 889 -36.51 1.75 21.67
N LEU A 890 -36.71 1.77 20.36
CA LEU A 890 -35.72 2.24 19.38
C LEU A 890 -35.52 3.77 19.48
N SER A 891 -36.59 4.51 19.75
CA SER A 891 -36.51 5.98 19.95
C SER A 891 -35.80 6.30 21.26
N GLU A 892 -36.12 5.58 22.34
CA GLU A 892 -35.39 5.61 23.61
C GLU A 892 -33.92 5.23 23.42
N SER A 893 -33.61 4.26 22.56
CA SER A 893 -32.22 3.92 22.20
C SER A 893 -31.49 5.08 21.52
N MET A 894 -32.15 5.80 20.60
CA MET A 894 -31.58 6.97 19.92
C MET A 894 -31.40 8.17 20.85
N GLU A 895 -32.27 8.33 21.86
CA GLU A 895 -32.12 9.35 22.90
C GLU A 895 -31.05 8.97 23.93
N ALA A 896 -31.05 7.71 24.37
CA ALA A 896 -30.06 7.15 25.30
C ALA A 896 -28.66 7.18 24.70
N ARG A 897 -28.50 6.96 23.38
CA ARG A 897 -27.25 7.13 22.63
C ARG A 897 -26.52 8.43 22.97
N ARG A 898 -27.26 9.53 23.17
CA ARG A 898 -26.69 10.86 23.47
C ARG A 898 -26.25 11.04 24.93
N ARG A 899 -26.74 10.20 25.84
CA ARG A 899 -26.49 10.27 27.29
C ARG A 899 -25.54 9.18 27.76
N ASP A 900 -25.86 7.93 27.41
CA ASP A 900 -25.08 6.73 27.72
C ASP A 900 -25.18 5.73 26.54
N MET A 901 -24.04 5.51 25.90
CA MET A 901 -23.96 4.65 24.73
C MET A 901 -24.20 3.16 25.06
N ALA A 902 -23.86 2.71 26.26
CA ALA A 902 -24.13 1.33 26.69
C ALA A 902 -25.63 1.11 26.91
N GLU A 903 -26.30 2.09 27.50
CA GLU A 903 -27.75 2.08 27.65
C GLU A 903 -28.46 2.18 26.29
N GLY A 904 -27.92 2.99 25.38
CA GLY A 904 -28.35 3.08 23.99
C GLY A 904 -28.26 1.73 23.26
N ILE A 905 -27.13 1.02 23.36
CA ILE A 905 -26.95 -0.32 22.77
C ILE A 905 -27.94 -1.31 23.38
N LYS A 906 -28.09 -1.33 24.70
CA LYS A 906 -29.03 -2.23 25.38
C LYS A 906 -30.48 -1.97 24.95
N ALA A 907 -30.85 -0.69 24.82
CA ALA A 907 -32.15 -0.30 24.29
C ALA A 907 -32.31 -0.65 22.79
N ALA A 908 -31.25 -0.61 21.98
CA ALA A 908 -31.28 -1.06 20.58
C ALA A 908 -31.46 -2.59 20.48
N GLU A 909 -30.75 -3.35 21.31
CA GLU A 909 -30.91 -4.81 21.44
C GLU A 909 -32.33 -5.16 21.92
N ASP A 910 -32.84 -4.46 22.93
CA ASP A 910 -34.22 -4.61 23.41
C ASP A 910 -35.23 -4.26 22.32
N ALA A 911 -35.01 -3.20 21.55
CA ALA A 911 -35.88 -2.79 20.44
C ALA A 911 -35.89 -3.84 19.31
N TYR A 912 -34.73 -4.37 18.95
CA TYR A 912 -34.61 -5.47 17.99
C TYR A 912 -35.34 -6.71 18.49
N ARG A 913 -35.16 -7.09 19.77
CA ARG A 913 -35.84 -8.24 20.37
C ARG A 913 -37.36 -8.05 20.38
N LEU A 914 -37.85 -6.88 20.82
CA LEU A 914 -39.29 -6.56 20.83
C LEU A 914 -39.88 -6.57 19.41
N ALA A 915 -39.13 -6.09 18.41
CA ALA A 915 -39.55 -6.15 17.01
C ALA A 915 -39.62 -7.60 16.53
N TRP A 916 -38.61 -8.40 16.84
CA TRP A 916 -38.55 -9.81 16.48
C TRP A 916 -39.69 -10.62 17.12
N ASP A 917 -39.92 -10.45 18.42
CA ASP A 917 -41.00 -11.12 19.15
C ASP A 917 -42.38 -10.73 18.61
N ALA A 918 -42.58 -9.47 18.21
CA ALA A 918 -43.82 -9.02 17.59
C ALA A 918 -44.05 -9.64 16.20
N VAL A 919 -42.98 -9.80 15.41
CA VAL A 919 -43.02 -10.50 14.12
C VAL A 919 -43.35 -11.99 14.32
N GLU A 920 -42.70 -12.65 15.27
CA GLU A 920 -42.93 -14.06 15.61
C GLU A 920 -44.36 -14.30 16.09
N ALA A 921 -44.89 -13.45 16.96
CA ALA A 921 -46.25 -13.57 17.50
C ALA A 921 -47.36 -13.35 16.45
N PHE A 922 -47.05 -12.72 15.32
CA PHE A 922 -47.97 -12.55 14.18
C PHE A 922 -47.91 -13.78 13.24
N ALA A 923 -48.23 -14.95 13.79
CA ALA A 923 -48.25 -16.21 13.05
C ALA A 923 -49.69 -16.66 12.69
N PRO A 924 -49.88 -17.33 11.54
CA PRO A 924 -51.12 -18.05 11.26
C PRO A 924 -51.26 -19.27 12.19
N ASN A 925 -52.49 -19.57 12.62
CA ASN A 925 -52.77 -20.76 13.43
C ASN A 925 -54.13 -21.33 13.00
N LEU A 926 -54.10 -22.41 12.23
CA LEU A 926 -55.29 -23.03 11.67
C LEU A 926 -55.81 -24.15 12.57
N LYS A 927 -57.14 -24.16 12.78
CA LYS A 927 -57.87 -25.27 13.39
C LYS A 927 -58.90 -25.78 12.40
N GLY A 928 -58.97 -27.09 12.22
CA GLY A 928 -59.96 -27.72 11.35
C GLY A 928 -60.95 -28.58 12.13
N SER A 929 -62.24 -28.46 11.84
CA SER A 929 -63.25 -29.40 12.33
C SER A 929 -63.92 -30.09 11.14
N LEU A 930 -63.78 -31.41 11.06
CA LEU A 930 -64.32 -32.22 9.99
C LEU A 930 -65.64 -32.84 10.41
N GLU A 931 -66.71 -32.53 9.66
CA GLU A 931 -68.03 -33.15 9.79
C GLU A 931 -68.28 -34.03 8.57
N VAL A 932 -68.68 -35.28 8.79
CA VAL A 932 -68.91 -36.26 7.72
C VAL A 932 -70.32 -36.80 7.85
N GLY A 933 -71.04 -36.91 6.72
CA GLY A 933 -72.36 -37.55 6.67
C GLY A 933 -72.31 -39.06 7.02
N PRO A 934 -73.45 -39.77 7.07
CA PRO A 934 -73.48 -41.20 7.35
C PRO A 934 -72.68 -41.97 6.28
N ALA A 935 -71.50 -42.45 6.66
CA ALA A 935 -70.55 -43.05 5.74
C ALA A 935 -70.79 -44.56 5.59
N GLN A 936 -70.79 -45.05 4.36
CA GLN A 936 -70.81 -46.47 4.04
C GLN A 936 -69.48 -46.88 3.43
N LEU A 937 -69.07 -48.12 3.69
CA LEU A 937 -67.82 -48.65 3.19
C LEU A 937 -67.72 -48.53 1.67
N ASN A 938 -66.64 -47.92 1.18
CA ASN A 938 -66.34 -47.69 -0.24
C ASN A 938 -67.30 -46.77 -1.03
N GLU A 939 -68.27 -46.13 -0.38
CA GLU A 939 -69.10 -45.11 -1.02
C GLU A 939 -68.59 -43.70 -0.72
N PRO A 940 -68.61 -42.78 -1.72
CA PRO A 940 -68.25 -41.39 -1.49
C PRO A 940 -69.32 -40.72 -0.62
N VAL A 941 -68.91 -40.22 0.54
CA VAL A 941 -69.72 -39.42 1.45
C VAL A 941 -69.29 -37.96 1.38
N ASP A 942 -70.25 -37.04 1.38
CA ASP A 942 -69.95 -35.62 1.46
C ASP A 942 -69.40 -35.29 2.86
N ALA A 943 -68.26 -34.61 2.87
CA ALA A 943 -67.57 -34.15 4.06
C ALA A 943 -67.43 -32.63 4.02
N THR A 944 -67.64 -32.00 5.17
CA THR A 944 -67.51 -30.56 5.35
C THR A 944 -66.42 -30.29 6.38
N LEU A 945 -65.30 -29.73 5.95
CA LEU A 945 -64.21 -29.28 6.82
C LEU A 945 -64.34 -27.78 7.02
N THR A 946 -64.61 -27.37 8.26
CA THR A 946 -64.57 -25.98 8.65
C THR A 946 -63.18 -25.65 9.15
N LEU A 947 -62.50 -24.73 8.47
CA LEU A 947 -61.18 -24.22 8.84
C LEU A 947 -61.34 -22.85 9.47
N GLU A 948 -60.77 -22.69 10.66
CA GLU A 948 -60.75 -21.43 11.38
C GLU A 948 -59.31 -21.02 11.67
N ASN A 949 -58.91 -19.85 11.18
CA ASN A 949 -57.62 -19.26 11.54
C ASN A 949 -57.76 -18.52 12.88
N VAL A 950 -57.41 -19.18 13.98
CA VAL A 950 -57.40 -18.56 15.32
C VAL A 950 -56.16 -17.67 15.54
N GLY A 951 -55.20 -17.71 14.62
CA GLY A 951 -53.98 -16.90 14.64
C GLY A 951 -54.21 -15.43 14.24
N LYS A 952 -53.24 -14.59 14.57
CA LYS A 952 -53.25 -13.16 14.23
C LYS A 952 -52.75 -12.88 12.81
N GLY A 953 -51.96 -13.79 12.25
CA GLY A 953 -51.42 -13.69 10.90
C GLY A 953 -52.36 -14.30 9.86
N LEU A 954 -52.41 -13.70 8.67
CA LEU A 954 -53.08 -14.29 7.51
C LEU A 954 -52.35 -15.58 7.11
N ALA A 955 -53.09 -16.67 6.97
CA ALA A 955 -52.59 -17.95 6.52
C ALA A 955 -52.66 -18.01 5.00
N LYS A 956 -51.51 -17.98 4.33
CA LYS A 956 -51.38 -18.00 2.87
C LYS A 956 -51.12 -19.43 2.39
N ASP A 957 -51.60 -19.78 1.21
CA ASP A 957 -51.37 -21.08 0.55
C ASP A 957 -51.74 -22.26 1.46
N VAL A 958 -52.98 -22.23 1.97
CA VAL A 958 -53.48 -23.23 2.91
C VAL A 958 -53.77 -24.54 2.17
N ARG A 959 -52.99 -25.56 2.48
CA ARG A 959 -53.13 -26.92 1.95
C ARG A 959 -53.70 -27.84 3.01
N ILE A 960 -54.68 -28.64 2.61
CA ILE A 960 -55.37 -29.59 3.47
C ILE A 960 -54.97 -30.99 3.03
N ARG A 961 -54.49 -31.81 3.96
CA ARG A 961 -54.23 -33.23 3.75
C ARG A 961 -55.02 -34.02 4.78
N VAL A 962 -55.85 -34.95 4.32
CA VAL A 962 -56.54 -35.90 5.20
C VAL A 962 -55.73 -37.19 5.20
N LEU A 963 -55.30 -37.63 6.38
CA LEU A 963 -54.47 -38.79 6.63
C LEU A 963 -55.30 -39.81 7.44
N GLY A 964 -55.26 -41.09 7.06
CA GLY A 964 -56.05 -42.18 7.65
C GLY A 964 -56.77 -43.02 6.60
N ASP A 965 -57.66 -43.91 7.02
CA ASP A 965 -58.36 -44.89 6.16
C ASP A 965 -59.55 -44.26 5.39
N ALA A 966 -59.27 -43.14 4.70
CA ALA A 966 -60.22 -42.46 3.82
C ALA A 966 -59.50 -41.79 2.65
N GLU A 967 -60.06 -41.93 1.44
CA GLU A 967 -59.60 -41.24 0.23
C GLU A 967 -60.39 -39.93 0.09
N ALA A 968 -59.69 -38.78 0.06
CA ALA A 968 -60.29 -37.47 -0.11
C ALA A 968 -60.26 -37.02 -1.58
N GLU A 969 -61.43 -36.87 -2.19
CA GLU A 969 -61.59 -36.42 -3.57
C GLU A 969 -62.14 -34.99 -3.64
N GLY A 970 -61.47 -34.14 -4.43
CA GLY A 970 -61.93 -32.78 -4.72
C GLY A 970 -61.67 -31.77 -3.60
N VAL A 971 -60.59 -31.93 -2.83
CA VAL A 971 -60.16 -30.96 -1.80
C VAL A 971 -59.68 -29.67 -2.49
N PRO A 972 -60.36 -28.51 -2.30
CA PRO A 972 -59.94 -27.25 -2.91
C PRO A 972 -58.71 -26.66 -2.21
N GLU A 973 -57.86 -26.00 -2.99
CA GLU A 973 -56.77 -25.18 -2.48
C GLU A 973 -57.31 -23.81 -2.02
N ILE A 974 -56.97 -23.41 -0.80
CA ILE A 974 -57.37 -22.11 -0.28
C ILE A 974 -56.17 -21.16 -0.37
N THR A 975 -56.29 -20.13 -1.20
CA THR A 975 -55.24 -19.13 -1.42
C THR A 975 -54.92 -18.36 -0.15
N ALA A 976 -55.92 -17.99 0.67
CA ALA A 976 -55.71 -17.32 1.94
C ALA A 976 -56.89 -17.44 2.90
N ILE A 977 -56.60 -17.67 4.19
CA ILE A 977 -57.57 -17.50 5.28
C ILE A 977 -57.14 -16.31 6.12
N ARG A 978 -57.98 -15.26 6.15
CA ARG A 978 -57.74 -14.05 6.96
C ARG A 978 -57.64 -14.41 8.44
N ALA A 979 -56.94 -13.58 9.23
CA ALA A 979 -56.89 -13.73 10.68
C ALA A 979 -58.32 -13.74 11.26
N HIS A 980 -58.61 -14.69 12.16
CA HIS A 980 -59.95 -14.95 12.70
C HIS A 980 -61.02 -15.27 11.64
N GLY A 981 -60.60 -15.56 10.41
CA GLY A 981 -61.46 -15.97 9.32
C GLY A 981 -61.82 -17.44 9.41
N LYS A 982 -63.03 -17.76 8.93
CA LYS A 982 -63.50 -19.13 8.77
C LYS A 982 -63.74 -19.40 7.30
N GLU A 983 -63.27 -20.53 6.83
CA GLU A 983 -63.54 -21.06 5.50
C GLU A 983 -64.15 -22.45 5.63
N VAL A 984 -65.17 -22.72 4.84
CA VAL A 984 -65.88 -24.00 4.87
C VAL A 984 -65.65 -24.70 3.56
N VAL A 985 -64.96 -25.82 3.65
CA VAL A 985 -64.55 -26.62 2.51
C VAL A 985 -65.41 -27.87 2.44
N LYS A 986 -66.08 -28.06 1.30
CA LYS A 986 -66.84 -29.29 1.02
C LYS A 986 -66.09 -30.12 0.01
N PHE A 987 -65.90 -31.39 0.33
CA PHE A 987 -65.23 -32.36 -0.52
C PHE A 987 -65.79 -33.75 -0.21
N ARG A 988 -65.44 -34.74 -1.04
CA ARG A 988 -65.94 -36.10 -0.84
C ARG A 988 -64.88 -36.93 -0.16
N LEU A 989 -65.28 -37.69 0.85
CA LEU A 989 -64.46 -38.70 1.48
C LEU A 989 -65.00 -40.07 1.11
N LYS A 990 -64.12 -41.00 0.80
CA LYS A 990 -64.47 -42.39 0.57
C LYS A 990 -63.76 -43.23 1.63
N MET A 991 -64.53 -43.81 2.53
CA MET A 991 -63.99 -44.58 3.65
C MET A 991 -63.58 -45.97 3.17
N THR A 992 -62.37 -46.39 3.49
CA THR A 992 -61.79 -47.65 3.02
C THR A 992 -61.88 -48.78 4.05
N GLU A 993 -62.19 -48.46 5.31
CA GLU A 993 -62.45 -49.44 6.37
C GLU A 993 -63.81 -49.20 7.07
N PRO A 994 -64.42 -50.25 7.66
CA PRO A 994 -65.64 -50.13 8.45
C PRO A 994 -65.32 -49.89 9.94
N GLY A 995 -66.24 -49.26 10.68
CA GLY A 995 -66.07 -48.98 12.12
C GLY A 995 -65.79 -47.50 12.42
N SER A 996 -65.22 -47.22 13.60
CA SER A 996 -64.88 -45.85 14.03
C SER A 996 -63.45 -45.51 13.61
N ILE A 997 -63.30 -44.70 12.56
CA ILE A 997 -62.00 -44.38 11.96
C ILE A 997 -61.54 -42.98 12.40
N PRO A 998 -60.35 -42.84 13.01
CA PRO A 998 -59.74 -41.54 13.26
C PRO A 998 -59.03 -41.02 12.00
N LEU A 999 -59.46 -39.88 11.49
CA LEU A 999 -58.83 -39.15 10.40
C LEU A 999 -58.02 -37.98 10.95
N ALA A 1000 -56.72 -37.92 10.63
CA ALA A 1000 -55.86 -36.79 10.94
C ALA A 1000 -55.84 -35.81 9.75
N VAL A 1001 -56.38 -34.62 9.95
CA VAL A 1001 -56.35 -33.53 8.99
C VAL A 1001 -55.12 -32.65 9.27
N GLN A 1002 -54.14 -32.70 8.39
CA GLN A 1002 -52.96 -31.85 8.40
C GLN A 1002 -53.21 -30.60 7.56
N LEU A 1003 -52.98 -29.44 8.15
CA LEU A 1003 -53.14 -28.12 7.57
C LEU A 1003 -51.77 -27.47 7.47
N VAL A 1004 -51.34 -27.15 6.24
CA VAL A 1004 -50.08 -26.46 5.98
C VAL A 1004 -50.39 -25.05 5.51
N SER A 1005 -49.75 -24.04 6.09
CA SER A 1005 -49.93 -22.64 5.71
C SER A 1005 -48.62 -21.86 5.79
N HIS A 1006 -48.50 -20.77 5.04
CA HIS A 1006 -47.33 -19.90 5.02
C HIS A 1006 -47.67 -18.53 5.58
N ARG A 1007 -46.70 -17.91 6.25
CA ARG A 1007 -46.82 -16.53 6.73
C ARG A 1007 -46.41 -15.54 5.65
N VAL A 1008 -47.25 -14.51 5.47
CA VAL A 1008 -47.28 -13.62 4.29
C VAL A 1008 -45.98 -12.88 3.95
N PHE A 1009 -45.11 -12.64 4.92
CA PHE A 1009 -43.97 -11.74 4.73
C PHE A 1009 -42.59 -12.40 4.77
N ASP A 1010 -42.49 -13.60 5.33
CA ASP A 1010 -41.25 -14.38 5.40
C ASP A 1010 -41.39 -15.78 4.76
N ASP A 1011 -42.57 -16.12 4.22
CA ASP A 1011 -42.96 -17.44 3.70
C ASP A 1011 -42.58 -18.59 4.65
N LYS A 1012 -42.53 -18.32 5.97
CA LYS A 1012 -42.26 -19.35 6.98
C LYS A 1012 -43.46 -20.30 7.05
N GLU A 1013 -43.19 -21.60 6.88
CA GLU A 1013 -44.19 -22.66 6.88
C GLU A 1013 -44.68 -22.99 8.30
N TYR A 1014 -45.99 -23.21 8.44
CA TYR A 1014 -46.68 -23.60 9.64
C TYR A 1014 -47.54 -24.84 9.36
N VAL A 1015 -47.30 -25.91 10.11
CA VAL A 1015 -48.05 -27.17 10.02
C VAL A 1015 -48.88 -27.35 11.29
N GLN A 1016 -50.18 -27.59 11.15
CA GLN A 1016 -51.11 -27.92 12.23
C GLN A 1016 -51.85 -29.21 11.93
N GLU A 1017 -52.18 -29.99 12.97
CA GLU A 1017 -52.88 -31.27 12.82
C GLU A 1017 -54.14 -31.29 13.70
N THR A 1018 -55.23 -31.85 13.18
CA THR A 1018 -56.47 -32.07 13.94
C THR A 1018 -57.05 -33.44 13.63
N ILE A 1019 -57.57 -34.14 14.65
CA ILE A 1019 -58.09 -35.50 14.50
C ILE A 1019 -59.61 -35.47 14.58
N ALA A 1020 -60.30 -36.17 13.67
CA ALA A 1020 -61.74 -36.35 13.65
C ALA A 1020 -62.10 -37.85 13.60
N GLN A 1021 -63.12 -38.28 14.35
CA GLN A 1021 -63.58 -39.68 14.34
C GLN A 1021 -64.85 -39.81 13.50
N VAL A 1022 -64.89 -40.76 12.57
CA VAL A 1022 -66.02 -41.01 11.66
C VAL A 1022 -66.50 -42.45 11.79
N GLU A 1023 -67.81 -42.65 11.95
CA GLU A 1023 -68.41 -43.99 12.02
C GLU A 1023 -68.87 -44.47 10.63
N VAL A 1024 -68.44 -45.67 10.22
CA VAL A 1024 -68.68 -46.26 8.90
C VAL A 1024 -69.40 -47.60 8.99
N ALA A 1025 -70.54 -47.75 8.32
CA ALA A 1025 -71.41 -48.92 8.40
C ALA A 1025 -71.16 -49.96 7.27
N GLU A 1026 -71.25 -51.26 7.60
CA GLU A 1026 -71.27 -52.40 6.65
C GLU A 1026 -72.72 -52.76 6.27
N THR A 1027 -73.04 -52.94 4.99
CA THR A 1027 -74.39 -53.37 4.52
C THR A 1027 -74.39 -54.84 4.07
N PRO A 1028 -75.47 -55.62 4.32
CA PRO A 1028 -76.61 -55.62 3.38
C PRO A 1028 -77.99 -55.90 4.01
N GLN A 1029 -79.08 -55.39 3.40
CA GLN A 1029 -80.33 -56.17 3.25
C GLN A 1029 -81.34 -55.60 2.24
N GLU A 1030 -81.84 -56.50 1.40
CA GLU A 1030 -82.82 -56.32 0.33
C GLU A 1030 -84.23 -55.97 0.85
N ARG A 1031 -84.93 -55.11 0.10
CA ARG A 1031 -86.33 -54.72 0.32
C ARG A 1031 -87.30 -55.83 -0.14
N PRO A 1032 -88.29 -56.28 0.66
CA PRO A 1032 -89.34 -57.16 0.16
C PRO A 1032 -90.42 -56.38 -0.61
N ARG A 1033 -90.67 -56.79 -1.85
CA ARG A 1033 -91.71 -56.29 -2.76
C ARG A 1033 -93.11 -56.74 -2.31
N LYS A 1034 -94.11 -55.87 -2.51
CA LYS A 1034 -95.54 -56.20 -2.39
C LYS A 1034 -95.91 -57.31 -3.39
N LEU A 1035 -96.56 -58.37 -2.93
CA LEU A 1035 -96.96 -59.53 -3.74
C LEU A 1035 -98.48 -59.77 -3.66
N LEU A 1036 -99.07 -60.13 -4.80
CA LEU A 1036 -100.43 -60.66 -4.91
C LEU A 1036 -100.37 -62.19 -4.66
N ALA A 1037 -101.41 -62.78 -4.08
CA ALA A 1037 -101.43 -64.21 -3.79
C ALA A 1037 -101.51 -65.06 -5.08
N ASN A 1038 -100.56 -65.98 -5.27
CA ASN A 1038 -100.45 -66.83 -6.47
C ASN A 1038 -101.12 -68.21 -6.30
N LEU A 1039 -101.46 -68.60 -5.06
CA LEU A 1039 -102.06 -69.88 -4.66
C LEU A 1039 -103.15 -69.65 -3.61
N GLU A 1040 -104.16 -70.52 -3.53
CA GLU A 1040 -105.18 -70.44 -2.48
C GLU A 1040 -104.61 -70.96 -1.16
N SER A 1041 -104.59 -70.13 -0.13
CA SER A 1041 -104.09 -70.47 1.21
C SER A 1041 -105.09 -70.01 2.28
N ARG A 1042 -104.86 -70.29 3.56
CA ARG A 1042 -105.73 -69.82 4.66
C ARG A 1042 -104.94 -68.89 5.59
N CYS A 1043 -105.52 -67.74 5.91
CA CYS A 1043 -104.91 -66.77 6.82
C CYS A 1043 -104.89 -67.35 8.25
N PRO A 1044 -103.73 -67.51 8.91
CA PRO A 1044 -103.65 -68.09 10.26
C PRO A 1044 -104.31 -67.24 11.36
N ILE A 1045 -104.57 -65.94 11.11
CA ILE A 1045 -105.15 -65.00 12.08
C ILE A 1045 -106.69 -65.12 12.11
N CYS A 1046 -107.34 -65.04 10.94
CA CYS A 1046 -108.82 -65.07 10.86
C CYS A 1046 -109.38 -66.43 10.41
N LYS A 1047 -108.51 -67.39 10.06
CA LYS A 1047 -108.83 -68.69 9.46
C LYS A 1047 -109.63 -68.64 8.15
N GLY A 1048 -109.83 -67.46 7.57
CA GLY A 1048 -110.46 -67.25 6.26
C GLY A 1048 -109.56 -67.67 5.09
N ALA A 1049 -110.18 -68.08 3.98
CA ALA A 1049 -109.48 -68.46 2.76
C ALA A 1049 -108.98 -67.23 1.98
N ILE A 1050 -107.70 -67.23 1.63
CA ILE A 1050 -107.01 -66.25 0.77
C ILE A 1050 -107.11 -66.79 -0.66
N LYS A 1051 -107.86 -66.08 -1.53
CA LYS A 1051 -108.00 -66.44 -2.94
C LYS A 1051 -106.89 -65.83 -3.79
N LYS A 1052 -106.61 -66.43 -4.94
CA LYS A 1052 -105.64 -65.88 -5.92
C LYS A 1052 -106.02 -64.45 -6.31
N GLY A 1053 -105.04 -63.55 -6.30
CA GLY A 1053 -105.23 -62.12 -6.63
C GLY A 1053 -105.59 -61.20 -5.44
N PHE A 1054 -105.74 -61.71 -4.22
CA PHE A 1054 -105.86 -60.85 -3.03
C PHE A 1054 -104.51 -60.28 -2.58
N LYS A 1055 -104.51 -59.07 -2.01
CA LYS A 1055 -103.33 -58.46 -1.40
C LYS A 1055 -102.96 -59.19 -0.11
N VAL A 1056 -101.75 -59.74 -0.08
CA VAL A 1056 -101.25 -60.53 1.04
C VAL A 1056 -99.91 -60.00 1.52
N LEU A 1057 -99.62 -60.24 2.79
CA LEU A 1057 -98.33 -60.00 3.41
C LEU A 1057 -97.76 -61.36 3.83
N GLN A 1058 -96.63 -61.75 3.25
CA GLN A 1058 -95.98 -63.02 3.54
C GLN A 1058 -94.90 -62.80 4.61
N CYS A 1059 -94.96 -63.55 5.70
CA CYS A 1059 -93.94 -63.50 6.75
C CYS A 1059 -92.68 -64.25 6.31
N SER A 1060 -91.52 -63.90 6.86
CA SER A 1060 -90.25 -64.62 6.61
C SER A 1060 -90.27 -66.10 6.99
N CYS A 1061 -91.31 -66.58 7.69
CA CYS A 1061 -91.55 -68.01 7.98
C CYS A 1061 -92.40 -68.73 6.92
N GLY A 1062 -92.71 -68.08 5.78
CA GLY A 1062 -93.38 -68.69 4.62
C GLY A 1062 -94.91 -68.78 4.69
N ARG A 1063 -95.56 -68.04 5.60
CA ARG A 1063 -97.03 -68.01 5.73
C ARG A 1063 -97.63 -66.71 5.20
N ASP A 1064 -98.74 -66.84 4.50
CA ASP A 1064 -99.49 -65.72 3.91
C ASP A 1064 -100.60 -65.22 4.84
N PHE A 1065 -100.70 -63.90 4.97
CA PHE A 1065 -101.73 -63.23 5.76
C PHE A 1065 -102.49 -62.24 4.87
N HIS A 1066 -103.79 -62.04 5.13
CA HIS A 1066 -104.49 -60.88 4.57
C HIS A 1066 -103.81 -59.58 5.05
N GLU A 1067 -103.61 -58.61 4.14
CA GLU A 1067 -102.95 -57.32 4.44
C GLU A 1067 -103.60 -56.62 5.66
N LEU A 1068 -104.94 -56.58 5.73
CA LEU A 1068 -105.70 -55.99 6.83
C LEU A 1068 -105.61 -56.78 8.16
N CYS A 1069 -105.33 -58.08 8.10
CA CYS A 1069 -105.13 -58.89 9.31
C CYS A 1069 -103.71 -58.73 9.86
N ALA A 1070 -102.71 -58.61 8.98
CA ALA A 1070 -101.32 -58.38 9.36
C ALA A 1070 -101.12 -57.01 10.03
N SER A 1071 -101.75 -55.96 9.49
CA SER A 1071 -101.66 -54.60 10.04
C SER A 1071 -102.36 -54.42 11.39
N ARG A 1072 -103.40 -55.20 11.71
CA ARG A 1072 -104.10 -55.13 13.01
C ARG A 1072 -103.37 -55.84 14.15
N VAL A 1073 -102.68 -56.94 13.87
CA VAL A 1073 -102.06 -57.79 14.92
C VAL A 1073 -100.59 -57.41 15.15
N GLY A 1074 -99.93 -56.83 14.14
CA GLY A 1074 -98.57 -56.26 14.27
C GLY A 1074 -97.43 -57.28 14.43
N ARG A 1075 -97.70 -58.50 14.91
CA ARG A 1075 -96.73 -59.60 15.02
C ARG A 1075 -97.32 -60.93 14.56
N CYS A 1076 -96.47 -61.80 14.01
CA CYS A 1076 -96.86 -63.12 13.55
C CYS A 1076 -97.17 -64.05 14.73
N PRO A 1077 -98.36 -64.67 14.83
CA PRO A 1077 -98.70 -65.57 15.94
C PRO A 1077 -97.92 -66.90 15.94
N VAL A 1078 -97.06 -67.11 14.93
CA VAL A 1078 -96.33 -68.36 14.71
C VAL A 1078 -94.85 -68.21 15.04
N CYS A 1079 -94.23 -67.10 14.61
CA CYS A 1079 -92.80 -66.85 14.82
C CYS A 1079 -92.52 -65.55 15.60
N PHE A 1080 -93.57 -64.86 16.07
CA PHE A 1080 -93.54 -63.64 16.88
C PHE A 1080 -92.81 -62.43 16.29
N ARG A 1081 -92.29 -62.54 15.05
CA ARG A 1081 -91.69 -61.42 14.30
C ARG A 1081 -92.74 -60.39 13.88
N PRO A 1082 -92.40 -59.10 13.82
CA PRO A 1082 -93.31 -58.04 13.41
C PRO A 1082 -93.78 -58.22 11.96
N LEU A 1083 -95.07 -57.98 11.70
CA LEU A 1083 -95.74 -58.14 10.39
C LEU A 1083 -96.10 -56.78 9.73
N GLY A 1084 -95.41 -55.72 10.13
CA GLY A 1084 -95.63 -54.34 9.66
C GLY A 1084 -95.11 -53.36 10.70
N ASN A 1085 -94.73 -52.16 10.25
CA ASN A 1085 -94.04 -51.10 11.00
C ASN A 1085 -94.55 -50.87 12.44
N PRO A 1086 -93.65 -50.74 13.43
CA PRO A 1086 -93.87 -49.94 14.63
C PRO A 1086 -93.14 -48.60 14.50
N ALA A 1087 -93.77 -47.63 13.82
CA ALA A 1087 -93.59 -46.17 13.94
C ALA A 1087 -94.52 -45.49 12.90
N GLU A 1088 -95.40 -44.51 13.14
CA GLU A 1088 -95.59 -43.50 14.22
C GLU A 1088 -94.67 -43.51 15.44
#